data_AF-A0A8H7J1U8-F1
#
_entry.id   AF-A0A8H7J1U8-F1
#
_cell.length_a   1.000
_cell.length_b   1.000
_cell.length_c   1.000
_cell.angle_alpha   90.00
_cell.angle_beta   90.00
_cell.angle_gamma   90.00
#
_symmetry.space_group_name_H-M   'P 1'
#
loop_
_entity.id
_entity.type
_entity.pdbx_description
1 polymer ?
#
loop_
_entity_poly.entity_id
_entity_poly.type
_entity_poly.pdbx_seq_one_letter_code
_entity_poly.pdbx_strand_id
1 'polypeptide(L)'
;MLKADRRASSELDSCLGEPITYHPTNMQRYRSLGDTDEDAWQLDEYEPSYQRPSPNRQTSTARLISKEDVSKITTTDRNVSPSMTGYPLRHFYFRTAVGVLGPVIVFCYFIAIWRIYLAPIDANSPVAFGPPGAKWVFYSWFVAGVVGLNLSLYGLAGVEAAMLMEPRWNVGDAMRLMMHADGTWSGPGGWMKMLKWIVQTRRVGARQKLPGRLWFVLALPSILVFLAWPISGLCLETTDGFLHGTRGAAVPVTGFSYANFNERNRADAYDGASVTWKHALDARIPGQGTVYTPVGFDRSQYTYLEEVPVVLPKDDGINRLFLTAQADSPIEGIAWGLLLQYNCSIVEKLSDLSILKDRKPAADNNIFNATGGLRSYYLQDNTSTVIVQNQTDPFRNLWATNAHAVVETAQQMWPNRDVLDRFYKSSPNAIFTETAGCYFNKNESLTGDYPGIEQERIFEILLWQKIFDSSYNDGAPPQYNFSIDHNITELYGAYDYLDFEYNIPANLSDTYPRQPMTATGVQCKSSSSWFSNFFTSTASPPLFYAPYSDDPDNVDQGSGYMVQLGYLQASQLRQSMLRAYAAYAVQLMYNGGQGFTAQDGSHVTTLNPNITSFVAGKVIKQGVVPAGVPVALFFLWALISTTLCVSYGFRKRWSAILDGYTLFRLGVELEESEKLKIQKYSNMSEVEECLALNEIPALVGDMQPSNPIGRVGLVKTSVAAKEKLYQ
;
A
#
# COMPACT_ATOMS: atom_id res chain seq x y z
N MET A 1 -72.43 29.87 -12.57
CA MET A 1 -73.86 30.02 -12.89
C MET A 1 -74.00 29.99 -14.41
N LEU A 2 -74.71 28.99 -14.98
CA LEU A 2 -75.19 28.86 -16.38
C LEU A 2 -74.19 29.08 -17.56
N LYS A 3 -73.83 28.00 -18.26
CA LYS A 3 -74.26 27.64 -19.66
C LYS A 3 -73.73 28.59 -20.77
N ALA A 4 -72.86 28.21 -21.71
CA ALA A 4 -72.72 27.01 -22.59
C ALA A 4 -73.47 27.10 -23.94
N ASP A 5 -72.69 27.17 -25.04
CA ASP A 5 -72.88 26.53 -26.37
C ASP A 5 -71.57 26.80 -27.18
N ARG A 6 -70.89 25.91 -27.91
CA ARG A 6 -71.11 24.59 -28.56
C ARG A 6 -71.49 24.63 -30.05
N ARG A 7 -70.47 24.53 -30.92
CA ARG A 7 -70.39 23.88 -32.26
C ARG A 7 -68.88 23.81 -32.61
N ALA A 8 -68.19 22.70 -32.89
CA ALA A 8 -68.50 21.44 -33.60
C ALA A 8 -68.86 21.65 -35.08
N SER A 9 -68.32 20.92 -36.06
CA SER A 9 -67.31 19.82 -36.14
C SER A 9 -66.43 20.12 -37.39
N SER A 10 -65.58 19.30 -38.03
CA SER A 10 -65.26 17.85 -38.13
C SER A 10 -64.05 17.78 -39.11
N GLU A 11 -63.28 16.73 -39.42
CA GLU A 11 -62.91 15.35 -39.00
C GLU A 11 -61.81 14.93 -40.02
N LEU A 12 -60.93 13.93 -39.92
CA LEU A 12 -60.64 12.74 -39.08
C LEU A 12 -59.07 12.54 -39.20
N ASP A 13 -58.30 11.64 -38.56
CA ASP A 13 -58.59 10.50 -37.67
C ASP A 13 -57.46 10.24 -36.63
N SER A 14 -56.48 9.37 -36.93
CA SER A 14 -55.81 8.53 -35.91
C SER A 14 -54.41 7.99 -36.34
N CYS A 15 -53.58 7.29 -35.54
CA CYS A 15 -53.71 6.55 -34.26
C CYS A 15 -52.45 6.75 -33.37
N LEU A 16 -52.59 7.09 -32.07
CA LEU A 16 -52.51 6.22 -30.87
C LEU A 16 -51.11 5.63 -30.53
N GLY A 17 -50.65 5.57 -29.27
CA GLY A 17 -51.36 5.72 -27.98
C GLY A 17 -50.54 6.29 -26.80
N GLU A 18 -51.06 6.12 -25.57
CA GLU A 18 -51.01 7.08 -24.46
C GLU A 18 -49.85 6.96 -23.43
N PRO A 19 -49.58 8.04 -22.64
CA PRO A 19 -48.68 8.01 -21.48
C PRO A 19 -49.41 7.72 -20.15
N ILE A 20 -48.72 7.08 -19.19
CA ILE A 20 -49.24 6.87 -17.82
C ILE A 20 -48.47 7.72 -16.80
N THR A 21 -49.22 8.47 -15.99
CA THR A 21 -48.74 9.32 -14.89
C THR A 21 -48.37 8.55 -13.63
N TYR A 22 -47.31 8.97 -12.93
CA TYR A 22 -46.94 8.49 -11.60
C TYR A 22 -47.57 9.34 -10.49
N HIS A 23 -48.11 8.68 -9.45
CA HIS A 23 -48.28 9.28 -8.12
C HIS A 23 -47.91 8.26 -7.02
N PRO A 24 -47.45 8.72 -5.84
CA PRO A 24 -46.73 7.89 -4.88
C PRO A 24 -47.64 7.23 -3.83
N THR A 25 -47.20 6.08 -3.31
CA THR A 25 -47.78 5.46 -2.11
C THR A 25 -46.72 5.17 -1.05
N ASN A 26 -47.11 5.40 0.19
CA ASN A 26 -46.27 5.36 1.38
C ASN A 26 -46.53 4.07 2.19
N MET A 27 -45.63 3.76 3.14
CA MET A 27 -45.83 2.92 4.33
C MET A 27 -45.79 1.36 4.31
N GLN A 28 -45.08 0.88 5.35
CA GLN A 28 -45.35 -0.26 6.26
C GLN A 28 -44.87 -1.70 5.96
N ARG A 29 -43.68 -2.00 6.51
CA ARG A 29 -43.42 -2.99 7.58
C ARG A 29 -44.48 -4.10 7.79
N TYR A 30 -44.11 -5.36 7.55
CA TYR A 30 -44.66 -6.54 8.25
C TYR A 30 -43.57 -7.57 8.62
N ARG A 31 -43.67 -8.11 9.84
CA ARG A 31 -43.12 -9.38 10.36
C ARG A 31 -44.23 -10.45 10.12
N SER A 32 -44.07 -11.77 10.07
CA SER A 32 -43.19 -12.71 10.78
C SER A 32 -43.51 -14.17 10.39
N LEU A 33 -42.62 -15.11 10.76
CA LEU A 33 -42.84 -16.55 11.06
C LEU A 33 -43.25 -17.47 9.89
N GLY A 34 -42.61 -18.62 9.64
CA GLY A 34 -41.52 -19.36 10.34
C GLY A 34 -40.60 -20.09 9.32
N ASP A 35 -40.02 -21.29 9.49
CA ASP A 35 -39.70 -22.26 10.57
C ASP A 35 -38.96 -23.46 9.88
N THR A 36 -38.16 -24.39 10.45
CA THR A 36 -37.76 -24.80 11.83
C THR A 36 -36.21 -24.89 11.97
N ASP A 37 -35.70 -25.84 12.80
CA ASP A 37 -34.33 -26.39 13.00
C ASP A 37 -33.19 -25.36 13.20
N GLU A 38 -32.79 -24.99 14.43
CA GLU A 38 -32.09 -25.78 15.49
C GLU A 38 -30.73 -26.33 15.01
N ASP A 39 -29.59 -26.14 15.69
CA ASP A 39 -29.32 -26.26 17.13
C ASP A 39 -28.81 -24.99 17.86
N ALA A 40 -29.08 -24.93 19.17
CA ALA A 40 -28.67 -23.85 20.07
C ALA A 40 -27.48 -24.22 20.99
N TRP A 41 -26.68 -23.20 21.35
CA TRP A 41 -25.87 -23.21 22.57
C TRP A 41 -26.28 -22.02 23.44
N GLN A 42 -27.09 -22.27 24.46
CA GLN A 42 -27.39 -21.27 25.49
C GLN A 42 -26.26 -21.21 26.53
N LEU A 43 -25.99 -19.99 26.99
CA LEU A 43 -25.18 -19.70 28.16
C LEU A 43 -26.12 -19.73 29.38
N ASP A 44 -25.87 -20.64 30.32
CA ASP A 44 -26.47 -20.58 31.65
C ASP A 44 -25.41 -20.14 32.68
N GLU A 45 -25.87 -19.26 33.56
CA GLU A 45 -25.13 -18.59 34.62
C GLU A 45 -25.27 -19.39 35.93
N TYR A 46 -24.19 -19.61 36.69
CA TYR A 46 -24.29 -20.27 37.99
C TYR A 46 -23.25 -19.77 39.00
N GLU A 47 -23.74 -19.14 40.08
CA GLU A 47 -22.96 -18.71 41.24
C GLU A 47 -22.80 -19.84 42.30
N PRO A 48 -21.88 -19.69 43.29
CA PRO A 48 -21.26 -20.85 43.92
C PRO A 48 -21.96 -21.38 45.19
N SER A 49 -21.99 -22.71 45.34
CA SER A 49 -22.34 -23.39 46.59
C SER A 49 -21.19 -24.24 47.13
N TYR A 50 -20.66 -23.88 48.30
CA TYR A 50 -19.63 -24.65 49.02
C TYR A 50 -20.19 -25.95 49.63
N GLN A 51 -19.54 -27.09 49.38
CA GLN A 51 -19.36 -28.17 50.39
C GLN A 51 -18.29 -29.19 49.96
N ARG A 52 -17.47 -29.66 50.92
CA ARG A 52 -16.45 -30.71 50.71
C ARG A 52 -17.07 -32.12 50.78
N PRO A 53 -16.49 -33.09 50.05
CA PRO A 53 -16.26 -34.43 50.60
C PRO A 53 -14.76 -34.79 50.67
N SER A 54 -14.43 -35.78 51.51
CA SER A 54 -13.07 -36.34 51.64
C SER A 54 -12.88 -37.62 50.78
N PRO A 55 -11.66 -38.17 50.66
CA PRO A 55 -11.31 -39.03 49.53
C PRO A 55 -11.69 -40.50 49.72
N ASN A 56 -12.07 -41.17 48.62
CA ASN A 56 -11.99 -42.62 48.55
C ASN A 56 -11.74 -43.17 47.14
N ARG A 57 -10.65 -43.95 47.06
CA ARG A 57 -10.40 -45.12 46.20
C ARG A 57 -10.28 -45.05 44.66
N GLN A 58 -9.15 -45.63 44.25
CA GLN A 58 -8.96 -46.67 43.21
C GLN A 58 -8.56 -46.25 41.79
N THR A 59 -7.24 -46.11 41.65
CA THR A 59 -6.44 -46.45 40.48
C THR A 59 -6.63 -47.90 40.00
N SER A 60 -6.61 -48.06 38.69
CA SER A 60 -6.33 -49.29 37.92
C SER A 60 -5.83 -48.81 36.54
N THR A 61 -4.94 -49.46 35.78
CA THR A 61 -4.45 -50.85 35.81
C THR A 61 -2.94 -50.90 35.54
N ALA A 62 -2.19 -51.68 36.33
CA ALA A 62 -0.91 -52.25 35.90
C ALA A 62 -1.10 -53.76 35.70
N ARG A 63 -0.72 -54.30 34.54
CA ARG A 63 -0.94 -55.70 34.17
C ARG A 63 0.06 -56.59 34.94
N LEU A 64 -0.40 -57.27 35.97
CA LEU A 64 0.37 -58.27 36.70
C LEU A 64 0.47 -59.56 35.89
N ILE A 65 1.69 -60.09 35.75
CA ILE A 65 1.92 -61.48 35.36
C ILE A 65 1.85 -62.33 36.65
N SER A 66 1.14 -63.46 36.58
CA SER A 66 0.79 -64.30 37.72
C SER A 66 1.98 -65.07 38.31
N LYS A 67 1.98 -65.22 39.64
CA LYS A 67 2.83 -66.17 40.36
C LYS A 67 2.15 -67.55 40.38
N GLU A 68 2.34 -68.33 39.33
CA GLU A 68 2.08 -69.79 39.35
C GLU A 68 2.81 -70.43 38.16
N ASP A 69 4.04 -70.90 38.42
CA ASP A 69 4.81 -71.93 37.66
C ASP A 69 6.33 -71.87 37.97
N VAL A 70 6.71 -71.89 39.27
CA VAL A 70 8.10 -72.17 39.67
C VAL A 70 8.12 -73.09 40.90
N SER A 71 7.63 -74.31 40.73
CA SER A 71 7.78 -75.39 41.73
C SER A 71 8.10 -76.73 41.07
N LYS A 72 8.99 -76.72 40.05
CA LYS A 72 9.57 -77.93 39.42
C LYS A 72 10.73 -77.61 38.46
N ILE A 73 11.89 -77.19 38.98
CA ILE A 73 13.17 -77.50 38.32
C ILE A 73 14.13 -78.04 39.38
N THR A 74 14.66 -79.23 39.08
CA THR A 74 15.44 -80.08 39.97
C THR A 74 16.88 -79.60 40.11
N THR A 75 17.50 -79.95 41.23
CA THR A 75 18.92 -79.82 41.53
C THR A 75 19.83 -80.34 40.41
N THR A 76 20.64 -79.48 39.78
CA THR A 76 21.96 -79.84 39.20
C THR A 76 22.82 -78.60 38.94
N ASP A 77 24.14 -78.79 39.03
CA ASP A 77 25.24 -77.90 38.62
C ASP A 77 25.32 -76.47 39.16
N ARG A 78 25.94 -76.38 40.35
CA ARG A 78 26.89 -75.30 40.63
C ARG A 78 28.06 -75.37 39.64
N ASN A 79 28.19 -74.38 38.77
CA ASN A 79 29.45 -73.68 38.41
C ASN A 79 29.29 -72.91 37.10
N VAL A 80 28.59 -71.78 37.14
CA VAL A 80 28.65 -70.75 36.09
C VAL A 80 29.05 -69.45 36.77
N SER A 81 30.23 -68.93 36.43
CA SER A 81 30.70 -67.60 36.82
C SER A 81 29.70 -66.54 36.31
N PRO A 82 29.43 -65.47 37.08
CA PRO A 82 28.42 -64.49 36.68
C PRO A 82 28.85 -63.83 35.37
N SER A 83 28.08 -64.08 34.29
CA SER A 83 28.30 -63.41 33.01
C SER A 83 28.08 -61.91 33.19
N MET A 84 29.19 -61.17 33.19
CA MET A 84 29.25 -59.74 33.44
C MET A 84 28.45 -58.94 32.38
N THR A 85 27.19 -58.62 32.68
CA THR A 85 26.30 -57.84 31.79
C THR A 85 26.56 -56.35 31.93
N GLY A 86 27.32 -55.77 31.01
CA GLY A 86 27.49 -54.32 30.87
C GLY A 86 27.09 -53.84 29.47
N TYR A 87 26.55 -52.64 29.37
CA TYR A 87 26.09 -52.03 28.12
C TYR A 87 27.02 -50.91 27.66
N PRO A 88 27.29 -50.75 26.36
CA PRO A 88 28.04 -49.61 25.85
C PRO A 88 27.18 -48.33 25.90
N LEU A 89 27.84 -47.19 26.10
CA LEU A 89 27.21 -45.87 26.00
C LEU A 89 26.59 -45.66 24.60
N ARG A 90 25.33 -45.21 24.56
CA ARG A 90 24.54 -45.16 23.33
C ARG A 90 24.74 -43.86 22.56
N HIS A 91 24.57 -43.95 21.24
CA HIS A 91 24.41 -42.80 20.35
C HIS A 91 22.93 -42.49 20.16
N PHE A 92 22.58 -41.23 19.97
CA PHE A 92 21.21 -40.75 19.76
C PHE A 92 21.09 -39.97 18.45
N TYR A 93 21.48 -40.62 17.33
CA TYR A 93 21.64 -39.99 16.02
C TYR A 93 20.42 -39.17 15.56
N PHE A 94 19.20 -39.70 15.73
CA PHE A 94 17.96 -38.99 15.35
C PHE A 94 17.82 -37.64 16.04
N ARG A 95 18.02 -37.59 17.36
CA ARG A 95 17.93 -36.36 18.17
C ARG A 95 18.97 -35.33 17.76
N THR A 96 20.18 -35.80 17.43
CA THR A 96 21.26 -34.92 16.96
C THR A 96 21.00 -34.42 15.55
N ALA A 97 20.47 -35.25 14.65
CA ALA A 97 20.04 -34.83 13.33
C ALA A 97 18.94 -33.76 13.40
N VAL A 98 17.95 -33.91 14.30
CA VAL A 98 16.93 -32.88 14.57
C VAL A 98 17.55 -31.58 15.08
N GLY A 99 18.51 -31.64 16.01
CA GLY A 99 19.21 -30.46 16.55
C GLY A 99 20.14 -29.75 15.55
N VAL A 100 20.63 -30.46 14.53
CA VAL A 100 21.46 -29.91 13.43
C VAL A 100 20.58 -29.36 12.30
N LEU A 101 19.65 -30.17 11.79
CA LEU A 101 18.86 -29.82 10.61
C LEU A 101 17.70 -28.88 10.93
N GLY A 102 17.06 -29.02 12.10
CA GLY A 102 15.90 -28.22 12.50
C GLY A 102 16.16 -26.71 12.42
N PRO A 103 17.22 -26.18 13.07
CA PRO A 103 17.52 -24.76 13.01
C PRO A 103 17.84 -24.24 11.61
N VAL A 104 18.55 -25.04 10.80
CA VAL A 104 18.88 -24.69 9.41
C VAL A 104 17.61 -24.64 8.55
N ILE A 105 16.72 -25.63 8.68
CA ILE A 105 15.45 -25.69 7.93
C ILE A 105 14.56 -24.48 8.27
N VAL A 106 14.41 -24.15 9.56
CA VAL A 106 13.61 -22.98 10.00
C VAL A 106 14.20 -21.67 9.44
N PHE A 107 15.52 -21.50 9.50
CA PHE A 107 16.20 -20.32 8.96
C PHE A 107 16.04 -20.19 7.43
N CYS A 108 16.25 -21.27 6.69
CA CYS A 108 16.04 -21.30 5.25
C CYS A 108 14.56 -21.05 4.87
N TYR A 109 13.61 -21.56 5.67
CA TYR A 109 12.19 -21.30 5.45
C TYR A 109 11.84 -19.83 5.67
N PHE A 110 12.37 -19.19 6.71
CA PHE A 110 12.18 -17.75 6.91
C PHE A 110 12.81 -16.90 5.80
N ILE A 111 13.99 -17.28 5.28
CA ILE A 111 14.59 -16.64 4.11
C ILE A 111 13.68 -16.78 2.88
N ALA A 112 13.05 -17.93 2.67
CA ALA A 112 12.10 -18.12 1.58
C ALA A 112 10.88 -17.20 1.73
N ILE A 113 10.31 -17.07 2.93
CA ILE A 113 9.23 -16.11 3.23
C ILE A 113 9.69 -14.67 2.92
N TRP A 114 10.86 -14.27 3.43
CA TRP A 114 11.38 -12.93 3.20
C TRP A 114 11.61 -12.64 1.72
N ARG A 115 12.24 -13.54 0.97
CA ARG A 115 12.59 -13.33 -0.44
C ARG A 115 11.41 -13.43 -1.41
N ILE A 116 10.42 -14.29 -1.12
CA ILE A 116 9.30 -14.55 -2.03
C ILE A 116 8.08 -13.69 -1.70
N TYR A 117 7.80 -13.41 -0.42
CA TYR A 117 6.57 -12.73 0.00
C TYR A 117 6.80 -11.28 0.43
N LEU A 118 7.89 -10.96 1.14
CA LEU A 118 8.11 -9.61 1.69
C LEU A 118 8.94 -8.70 0.78
N ALA A 119 10.06 -9.19 0.25
CA ALA A 119 10.98 -8.39 -0.55
C ALA A 119 10.43 -7.88 -1.91
N PRO A 120 9.49 -8.56 -2.59
CA PRO A 120 8.92 -8.06 -3.85
C PRO A 120 7.84 -6.96 -3.69
N ILE A 121 7.42 -6.65 -2.46
CA ILE A 121 6.35 -5.68 -2.23
C ILE A 121 6.92 -4.27 -2.23
N ASP A 122 6.46 -3.47 -3.18
CA ASP A 122 6.70 -2.03 -3.18
C ASP A 122 5.90 -1.37 -2.05
N ALA A 123 6.61 -0.93 -1.01
CA ALA A 123 6.02 -0.24 0.15
C ALA A 123 5.38 1.11 -0.22
N ASN A 124 5.73 1.68 -1.39
CA ASN A 124 5.20 2.95 -1.90
C ASN A 124 4.00 2.73 -2.85
N SER A 125 3.49 1.52 -2.98
CA SER A 125 2.28 1.21 -3.74
C SER A 125 1.06 1.19 -2.82
N PRO A 126 -0.01 1.97 -3.10
CA PRO A 126 -1.27 1.90 -2.34
C PRO A 126 -1.98 0.55 -2.52
N VAL A 127 -1.64 -0.19 -3.58
CA VAL A 127 -2.17 -1.51 -3.89
C VAL A 127 -1.13 -2.57 -3.55
N ALA A 128 -1.47 -3.48 -2.63
CA ALA A 128 -0.61 -4.58 -2.24
C ALA A 128 -0.73 -5.76 -3.22
N PHE A 129 0.38 -6.11 -3.87
CA PHE A 129 0.48 -7.27 -4.76
C PHE A 129 1.25 -8.40 -4.09
N GLY A 130 0.93 -9.66 -4.41
CA GLY A 130 1.66 -10.79 -3.83
C GLY A 130 1.49 -12.12 -4.58
N PRO A 131 2.36 -13.10 -4.29
CA PRO A 131 2.23 -14.45 -4.83
C PRO A 131 1.10 -15.24 -4.13
N PRO A 132 0.50 -16.22 -4.83
CA PRO A 132 -0.58 -17.04 -4.28
C PRO A 132 -0.10 -17.89 -3.10
N GLY A 133 -1.02 -18.25 -2.21
CA GLY A 133 -0.74 -19.10 -1.05
C GLY A 133 -0.27 -18.37 0.21
N ALA A 134 -0.19 -17.03 0.20
CA ALA A 134 0.27 -16.23 1.34
C ALA A 134 -0.47 -16.55 2.66
N LYS A 135 -1.80 -16.78 2.60
CA LYS A 135 -2.59 -17.24 3.77
C LYS A 135 -2.03 -18.54 4.38
N TRP A 136 -1.69 -19.54 3.56
CA TRP A 136 -1.13 -20.81 4.03
C TRP A 136 0.29 -20.66 4.57
N VAL A 137 1.11 -19.82 3.93
CA VAL A 137 2.47 -19.51 4.41
C VAL A 137 2.46 -18.83 5.77
N PHE A 138 1.54 -17.88 5.99
CA PHE A 138 1.36 -17.23 7.29
C PHE A 138 1.01 -18.23 8.41
N TYR A 139 -0.01 -19.07 8.21
CA TYR A 139 -0.40 -20.06 9.22
C TYR A 139 0.63 -21.18 9.41
N SER A 140 1.30 -21.63 8.35
CA SER A 140 2.37 -22.64 8.48
C SER A 140 3.61 -22.09 9.16
N TRP A 141 3.94 -20.80 9.02
CA TRP A 141 4.97 -20.14 9.82
C TRP A 141 4.62 -20.13 11.31
N PHE A 142 3.36 -19.82 11.67
CA PHE A 142 2.89 -19.89 13.06
C PHE A 142 3.01 -21.32 13.65
N VAL A 143 2.59 -22.36 12.90
CA VAL A 143 2.74 -23.76 13.32
C VAL A 143 4.21 -24.16 13.43
N ALA A 144 5.07 -23.73 12.50
CA ALA A 144 6.51 -23.93 12.56
C ALA A 144 7.14 -23.28 13.79
N GLY A 145 6.57 -22.18 14.32
CA GLY A 145 6.99 -21.56 15.58
C GLY A 145 6.76 -22.45 16.79
N VAL A 146 5.53 -22.94 16.95
CA VAL A 146 5.15 -23.82 18.07
C VAL A 146 5.97 -25.11 18.06
N VAL A 147 6.17 -25.72 16.89
CA VAL A 147 6.94 -26.96 16.76
C VAL A 147 8.45 -26.71 16.84
N GLY A 148 8.95 -25.67 16.18
CA GLY A 148 10.38 -25.35 16.06
C GLY A 148 11.06 -25.00 17.38
N LEU A 149 10.38 -24.24 18.26
CA LEU A 149 10.85 -24.00 19.63
C LEU A 149 11.09 -25.32 20.38
N ASN A 150 10.09 -26.21 20.36
CA ASN A 150 10.18 -27.51 21.04
C ASN A 150 11.26 -28.42 20.44
N LEU A 151 11.42 -28.43 19.11
CA LEU A 151 12.50 -29.18 18.44
C LEU A 151 13.90 -28.64 18.81
N SER A 152 14.05 -27.31 18.94
CA SER A 152 15.32 -26.70 19.35
C SER A 152 15.71 -27.11 20.77
N LEU A 153 14.77 -27.04 21.72
CA LEU A 153 15.00 -27.45 23.11
C LEU A 153 15.22 -28.96 23.20
N TYR A 154 14.50 -29.76 22.40
CA TYR A 154 14.71 -31.19 22.28
C TYR A 154 16.15 -31.51 21.83
N GLY A 155 16.69 -30.81 20.83
CA GLY A 155 18.09 -30.96 20.40
C GLY A 155 19.09 -30.56 21.50
N LEU A 156 18.92 -29.36 22.07
CA LEU A 156 19.84 -28.80 23.07
C LEU A 156 19.89 -29.63 24.38
N ALA A 157 18.78 -30.20 24.85
CA ALA A 157 18.78 -31.11 26.01
C ALA A 157 19.58 -32.41 25.76
N GLY A 158 19.71 -32.84 24.50
CA GLY A 158 20.61 -33.94 24.13
C GLY A 158 22.09 -33.54 24.10
N VAL A 159 22.37 -32.29 23.77
CA VAL A 159 23.72 -31.68 23.82
C VAL A 159 24.17 -31.47 25.26
N GLU A 160 23.30 -30.95 26.12
CA GLU A 160 23.53 -30.78 27.56
C GLU A 160 24.02 -32.07 28.22
N ALA A 161 23.31 -33.18 28.02
CA ALA A 161 23.71 -34.48 28.52
C ALA A 161 25.11 -34.89 27.99
N ALA A 162 25.41 -34.66 26.72
CA ALA A 162 26.75 -34.94 26.18
C ALA A 162 27.85 -34.01 26.76
N MET A 163 27.53 -32.77 27.12
CA MET A 163 28.48 -31.80 27.67
C MET A 163 28.79 -32.07 29.16
N LEU A 164 27.79 -32.43 29.97
CA LEU A 164 27.95 -32.74 31.41
C LEU A 164 28.88 -33.93 31.70
N MET A 165 29.20 -34.73 30.69
CA MET A 165 30.14 -35.84 30.72
C MET A 165 31.61 -35.42 30.53
N GLU A 166 31.86 -34.18 30.09
CA GLU A 166 33.17 -33.67 29.71
C GLU A 166 33.70 -32.72 30.81
N PRO A 167 34.93 -32.91 31.36
CA PRO A 167 35.45 -32.10 32.46
C PRO A 167 35.42 -30.59 32.24
N ARG A 168 35.55 -30.14 30.98
CA ARG A 168 35.50 -28.73 30.59
C ARG A 168 34.17 -28.04 30.92
N TRP A 169 33.09 -28.80 31.07
CA TRP A 169 31.74 -28.30 31.35
C TRP A 169 31.21 -28.72 32.73
N ASN A 170 32.09 -29.20 33.61
CA ASN A 170 31.73 -29.55 34.98
C ASN A 170 31.02 -28.36 35.67
N VAL A 171 29.79 -28.59 36.13
CA VAL A 171 28.96 -27.61 36.84
C VAL A 171 29.40 -27.43 38.31
N GLY A 172 30.27 -28.31 38.82
CA GLY A 172 30.90 -28.23 40.14
C GLY A 172 30.06 -28.92 41.20
N ASP A 173 28.92 -28.32 41.53
CA ASP A 173 28.12 -28.66 42.72
C ASP A 173 26.71 -29.14 42.34
N ALA A 174 26.13 -30.07 43.10
CA ALA A 174 24.83 -30.69 42.80
C ALA A 174 23.66 -29.69 42.70
N MET A 175 23.69 -28.61 43.49
CA MET A 175 22.73 -27.50 43.37
C MET A 175 22.66 -26.92 41.94
N ARG A 176 23.80 -26.82 41.26
CA ARG A 176 23.85 -26.35 39.85
C ARG A 176 23.44 -27.44 38.87
N LEU A 177 23.71 -28.71 39.16
CA LEU A 177 23.20 -29.83 38.36
C LEU A 177 21.68 -29.91 38.40
N MET A 178 21.07 -29.60 39.55
CA MET A 178 19.62 -29.51 39.70
C MET A 178 19.02 -28.40 38.83
N MET A 179 19.68 -27.23 38.70
CA MET A 179 19.25 -26.18 37.76
C MET A 179 19.26 -26.63 36.29
N HIS A 180 20.12 -27.59 35.93
CA HIS A 180 20.17 -28.20 34.61
C HIS A 180 19.04 -29.23 34.44
N ALA A 181 18.79 -30.09 35.43
CA ALA A 181 17.68 -31.06 35.43
C ALA A 181 16.28 -30.39 35.44
N ASP A 182 16.14 -29.24 36.09
CA ASP A 182 14.95 -28.36 36.05
C ASP A 182 14.78 -27.64 34.69
N GLY A 183 15.74 -27.79 33.76
CA GLY A 183 15.73 -27.12 32.47
C GLY A 183 15.76 -25.59 32.57
N THR A 184 16.34 -25.00 33.62
CA THR A 184 16.22 -23.55 33.89
C THR A 184 16.82 -22.64 32.80
N TRP A 185 17.71 -23.17 31.96
CA TRP A 185 18.25 -22.47 30.80
C TRP A 185 17.31 -22.48 29.59
N SER A 186 16.28 -23.35 29.55
CA SER A 186 15.50 -23.65 28.34
C SER A 186 14.39 -22.65 28.00
N GLY A 187 13.97 -21.79 28.93
CA GLY A 187 12.85 -20.89 28.69
C GLY A 187 12.59 -19.85 29.79
N PRO A 188 11.66 -18.90 29.56
CA PRO A 188 11.51 -17.69 30.36
C PRO A 188 11.18 -17.93 31.83
N GLY A 189 10.42 -18.97 32.17
CA GLY A 189 10.17 -19.34 33.57
C GLY A 189 11.45 -19.71 34.34
N GLY A 190 12.38 -20.40 33.67
CA GLY A 190 13.69 -20.75 34.19
C GLY A 190 14.61 -19.53 34.31
N TRP A 191 14.64 -18.68 33.28
CA TRP A 191 15.42 -17.43 33.30
C TRP A 191 14.94 -16.46 34.39
N MET A 192 13.63 -16.40 34.66
CA MET A 192 13.07 -15.56 35.72
C MET A 192 13.36 -16.12 37.13
N LYS A 193 13.39 -17.44 37.32
CA LYS A 193 13.95 -18.05 38.55
C LYS A 193 15.41 -17.63 38.74
N MET A 194 16.20 -17.71 37.68
CA MET A 194 17.63 -17.35 37.66
C MET A 194 17.89 -15.86 37.93
N LEU A 195 17.08 -14.96 37.37
CA LEU A 195 17.11 -13.52 37.64
C LEU A 195 16.76 -13.21 39.10
N LYS A 196 15.70 -13.82 39.64
CA LYS A 196 15.35 -13.69 41.07
C LYS A 196 16.50 -14.12 41.97
N TRP A 197 17.19 -15.20 41.61
CA TRP A 197 18.34 -15.72 42.35
C TRP A 197 19.56 -14.76 42.34
N ILE A 198 19.87 -14.11 41.21
CA ILE A 198 20.89 -13.02 41.14
C ILE A 198 20.49 -11.83 42.02
N VAL A 199 19.21 -11.45 42.02
CA VAL A 199 18.75 -10.28 42.79
C VAL A 199 18.75 -10.58 44.30
N GLN A 200 18.37 -11.79 44.71
CA GLN A 200 18.39 -12.23 46.10
C GLN A 200 19.83 -12.34 46.64
N THR A 201 20.75 -12.96 45.89
CA THR A 201 22.18 -13.03 46.28
C THR A 201 22.81 -11.66 46.47
N ARG A 202 22.51 -10.69 45.60
CA ARG A 202 22.95 -9.29 45.76
C ARG A 202 22.36 -8.59 46.98
N ARG A 203 21.16 -8.96 47.46
CA ARG A 203 20.50 -8.31 48.61
C ARG A 203 20.92 -8.88 49.96
N VAL A 204 21.25 -10.18 50.03
CA VAL A 204 21.46 -10.89 51.32
C VAL A 204 22.95 -11.05 51.66
N GLY A 205 23.87 -10.75 50.73
CA GLY A 205 25.32 -10.94 50.96
C GLY A 205 25.75 -12.42 51.04
N ALA A 206 24.84 -13.36 50.80
CA ALA A 206 25.08 -14.78 50.85
C ALA A 206 25.96 -15.25 49.68
N ARG A 207 26.95 -16.11 49.98
CA ARG A 207 27.92 -16.68 49.02
C ARG A 207 27.33 -17.77 48.10
N GLN A 208 26.11 -17.61 47.57
CA GLN A 208 25.58 -18.58 46.60
C GLN A 208 26.29 -18.36 45.24
N LYS A 209 26.83 -19.45 44.66
CA LYS A 209 27.75 -19.37 43.52
C LYS A 209 26.97 -19.34 42.19
N LEU A 210 27.10 -18.26 41.39
CA LEU A 210 26.50 -18.08 40.04
C LEU A 210 26.54 -19.35 39.14
N PRO A 211 25.67 -19.49 38.12
CA PRO A 211 25.60 -20.70 37.29
C PRO A 211 26.92 -21.05 36.61
N GLY A 212 27.07 -22.34 36.31
CA GLY A 212 28.21 -22.82 35.53
C GLY A 212 28.22 -22.25 34.10
N ARG A 213 29.40 -22.25 33.46
CA ARG A 213 29.57 -21.79 32.06
C ARG A 213 28.63 -22.50 31.08
N LEU A 214 28.31 -23.77 31.34
CA LEU A 214 27.39 -24.57 30.54
C LEU A 214 25.99 -23.93 30.44
N TRP A 215 25.48 -23.40 31.55
CA TRP A 215 24.16 -22.76 31.60
C TRP A 215 24.05 -21.60 30.61
N PHE A 216 25.04 -20.70 30.58
CA PHE A 216 25.04 -19.55 29.68
C PHE A 216 25.18 -19.96 28.19
N VAL A 217 25.95 -21.00 27.90
CA VAL A 217 26.13 -21.52 26.53
C VAL A 217 24.86 -22.16 25.98
N LEU A 218 24.04 -22.80 26.84
CA LEU A 218 22.74 -23.37 26.45
C LEU A 218 21.60 -22.33 26.48
N ALA A 219 21.66 -21.37 27.41
CA ALA A 219 20.68 -20.29 27.51
C ALA A 219 20.75 -19.34 26.30
N LEU A 220 21.94 -19.00 25.79
CA LEU A 220 22.11 -18.09 24.65
C LEU A 220 21.28 -18.47 23.41
N PRO A 221 21.39 -19.69 22.82
CA PRO A 221 20.56 -20.06 21.68
C PRO A 221 19.06 -20.12 22.03
N SER A 222 18.69 -20.52 23.25
CA SER A 222 17.28 -20.51 23.65
C SER A 222 16.70 -19.08 23.71
N ILE A 223 17.43 -18.10 24.26
CA ILE A 223 17.02 -16.69 24.29
C ILE A 223 16.89 -16.14 22.88
N LEU A 224 17.85 -16.43 21.99
CA LEU A 224 17.81 -15.98 20.60
C LEU A 224 16.55 -16.47 19.87
N VAL A 225 16.18 -17.75 19.99
CA VAL A 225 14.99 -18.29 19.32
C VAL A 225 13.68 -17.76 19.94
N PHE A 226 13.62 -17.61 21.26
CA PHE A 226 12.47 -17.02 21.95
C PHE A 226 12.26 -15.53 21.61
N LEU A 227 13.32 -14.79 21.27
CA LEU A 227 13.20 -13.41 20.75
C LEU A 227 12.88 -13.40 19.25
N ALA A 228 13.51 -14.27 18.47
CA ALA A 228 13.34 -14.33 17.01
C ALA A 228 11.88 -14.63 16.61
N TRP A 229 11.20 -15.57 17.29
CA TRP A 229 9.84 -15.95 16.92
C TRP A 229 8.81 -14.83 17.04
N PRO A 230 8.61 -14.16 18.21
CA PRO A 230 7.67 -13.03 18.31
C PRO A 230 8.04 -11.89 17.36
N ILE A 231 9.32 -11.56 17.22
CA ILE A 231 9.79 -10.51 16.32
C ILE A 231 9.48 -10.86 14.86
N SER A 232 9.63 -12.13 14.45
CA SER A 232 9.27 -12.59 13.11
C SER A 232 7.76 -12.50 12.82
N GLY A 233 6.92 -12.67 13.85
CA GLY A 233 5.48 -12.42 13.74
C GLY A 233 5.17 -10.95 13.49
N LEU A 234 5.86 -10.03 14.17
CA LEU A 234 5.74 -8.58 13.97
C LEU A 234 6.28 -8.07 12.61
N CYS A 235 6.97 -8.93 11.85
CA CYS A 235 7.40 -8.64 10.47
C CYS A 235 6.36 -9.05 9.41
N LEU A 236 5.33 -9.83 9.78
CA LEU A 236 4.38 -10.44 8.85
C LEU A 236 2.95 -9.96 9.16
N GLU A 237 2.33 -9.22 8.25
CA GLU A 237 0.92 -8.82 8.38
C GLU A 237 0.13 -9.26 7.16
N THR A 238 -1.02 -9.92 7.36
CA THR A 238 -1.89 -10.32 6.24
C THR A 238 -2.87 -9.22 5.89
N THR A 239 -2.86 -8.74 4.65
CA THR A 239 -3.80 -7.75 4.12
C THR A 239 -4.60 -8.34 2.95
N ASP A 240 -5.73 -7.73 2.64
CA ASP A 240 -6.33 -7.86 1.31
C ASP A 240 -5.45 -7.15 0.28
N GLY A 241 -5.42 -7.70 -0.93
CA GLY A 241 -4.58 -7.28 -2.03
C GLY A 241 -4.84 -8.13 -3.26
N PHE A 242 -3.85 -8.18 -4.16
CA PHE A 242 -4.03 -8.65 -5.52
C PHE A 242 -3.03 -9.76 -5.89
N LEU A 243 -3.56 -10.86 -6.41
CA LEU A 243 -2.84 -12.02 -6.92
C LEU A 243 -2.80 -11.97 -8.45
N HIS A 244 -1.71 -12.42 -9.07
CA HIS A 244 -1.54 -12.38 -10.52
C HIS A 244 -2.64 -13.18 -11.23
N GLY A 245 -3.10 -12.66 -12.38
CA GLY A 245 -4.23 -13.22 -13.12
C GLY A 245 -3.89 -14.55 -13.81
N THR A 246 -4.92 -15.27 -14.26
CA THR A 246 -4.70 -16.42 -15.16
C THR A 246 -4.43 -15.91 -16.57
N ARG A 247 -3.21 -16.11 -17.07
CA ARG A 247 -2.80 -15.70 -18.43
C ARG A 247 -3.77 -16.24 -19.49
N GLY A 248 -4.27 -15.34 -20.33
CA GLY A 248 -5.18 -15.66 -21.45
C GLY A 248 -6.67 -15.51 -21.14
N ALA A 249 -7.07 -15.21 -19.90
CA ALA A 249 -8.42 -14.75 -19.61
C ALA A 249 -8.56 -13.28 -20.05
N ALA A 250 -9.16 -13.05 -21.22
CA ALA A 250 -9.42 -11.69 -21.71
C ALA A 250 -10.40 -10.98 -20.75
N VAL A 251 -10.05 -9.76 -20.35
CA VAL A 251 -10.78 -8.97 -19.34
C VAL A 251 -11.61 -7.89 -20.01
N PRO A 252 -12.86 -7.65 -19.57
CA PRO A 252 -13.61 -6.47 -19.98
C PRO A 252 -12.93 -5.21 -19.44
N VAL A 253 -12.45 -4.35 -20.32
CA VAL A 253 -11.87 -3.05 -19.96
C VAL A 253 -12.67 -1.87 -20.50
N THR A 254 -12.59 -0.78 -19.75
CA THR A 254 -13.20 0.53 -20.02
C THR A 254 -12.14 1.53 -20.47
N GLY A 255 -12.48 2.38 -21.43
CA GLY A 255 -11.55 3.30 -22.07
C GLY A 255 -11.04 2.82 -23.43
N PHE A 256 -10.26 3.68 -24.08
CA PHE A 256 -9.83 3.45 -25.46
C PHE A 256 -8.63 2.50 -25.58
N SER A 257 -8.54 1.85 -26.74
CA SER A 257 -7.42 1.04 -27.21
C SER A 257 -6.88 1.63 -28.53
N TYR A 258 -5.73 1.16 -28.99
CA TYR A 258 -5.14 1.62 -30.26
C TYR A 258 -6.12 1.51 -31.45
N ALA A 259 -6.95 0.47 -31.49
CA ALA A 259 -7.88 0.23 -32.60
C ALA A 259 -9.03 1.23 -32.65
N ASN A 260 -9.61 1.60 -31.48
CA ASN A 260 -10.83 2.40 -31.38
C ASN A 260 -10.63 3.83 -30.85
N PHE A 261 -9.41 4.26 -30.53
CA PHE A 261 -9.13 5.62 -30.03
C PHE A 261 -9.60 6.75 -30.95
N ASN A 262 -9.70 6.48 -32.26
CA ASN A 262 -10.14 7.42 -33.29
C ASN A 262 -11.60 7.19 -33.75
N GLU A 263 -12.36 6.30 -33.11
CA GLU A 263 -13.78 6.05 -33.43
C GLU A 263 -14.74 7.08 -32.81
N ARG A 264 -14.26 7.85 -31.81
CA ARG A 264 -14.99 8.99 -31.24
C ARG A 264 -15.12 10.15 -32.23
N ASN A 265 -16.12 10.99 -32.04
CA ASN A 265 -16.19 12.27 -32.72
C ASN A 265 -15.10 13.21 -32.16
N ARG A 266 -14.63 14.15 -32.99
CA ARG A 266 -13.54 15.08 -32.66
C ARG A 266 -13.90 15.99 -31.48
N ALA A 267 -15.18 16.29 -31.30
CA ALA A 267 -15.67 17.19 -30.27
C ALA A 267 -15.80 16.49 -28.89
N ASP A 268 -16.13 15.20 -28.83
CA ASP A 268 -16.53 14.50 -27.60
C ASP A 268 -15.54 14.69 -26.44
N ALA A 269 -14.24 14.49 -26.70
CA ALA A 269 -13.19 14.65 -25.68
C ALA A 269 -13.01 16.12 -25.24
N TYR A 270 -13.27 17.09 -26.13
CA TYR A 270 -13.21 18.53 -25.81
C TYR A 270 -14.47 18.97 -25.06
N ASP A 271 -15.65 18.57 -25.50
CA ASP A 271 -16.93 18.94 -24.89
C ASP A 271 -17.09 18.31 -23.51
N GLY A 272 -16.75 17.02 -23.36
CA GLY A 272 -16.70 16.34 -22.07
C GLY A 272 -15.69 16.99 -21.11
N ALA A 273 -14.50 17.35 -21.62
CA ALA A 273 -13.50 18.07 -20.81
C ALA A 273 -13.97 19.47 -20.43
N SER A 274 -14.64 20.18 -21.34
CA SER A 274 -15.24 21.49 -21.10
C SER A 274 -16.26 21.41 -19.97
N VAL A 275 -17.12 20.38 -19.91
CA VAL A 275 -18.05 20.16 -18.80
C VAL A 275 -17.30 19.91 -17.49
N THR A 276 -16.36 18.95 -17.45
CA THR A 276 -15.57 18.63 -16.23
C THR A 276 -14.84 19.87 -15.70
N TRP A 277 -14.19 20.61 -16.58
CA TRP A 277 -13.40 21.81 -16.30
C TRP A 277 -14.27 22.98 -15.84
N LYS A 278 -15.32 23.32 -16.61
CA LYS A 278 -16.27 24.41 -16.30
C LYS A 278 -16.91 24.23 -14.92
N HIS A 279 -17.27 23.00 -14.56
CA HIS A 279 -17.91 22.69 -13.28
C HIS A 279 -16.93 22.31 -12.16
N ALA A 280 -15.62 22.52 -12.35
CA ALA A 280 -14.55 22.23 -11.37
C ALA A 280 -14.53 20.78 -10.82
N LEU A 281 -15.07 19.85 -11.60
CA LEU A 281 -15.24 18.44 -11.22
C LEU A 281 -13.89 17.73 -11.12
N ASP A 282 -13.84 16.68 -10.29
CA ASP A 282 -12.67 15.83 -10.14
C ASP A 282 -12.35 15.09 -11.45
N ALA A 283 -11.12 15.22 -11.93
CA ALA A 283 -10.58 14.40 -13.01
C ALA A 283 -10.21 13.00 -12.49
N ARG A 284 -11.24 12.23 -12.12
CA ARG A 284 -11.14 10.88 -11.54
C ARG A 284 -10.91 9.83 -12.62
N ILE A 285 -9.96 8.92 -12.39
CA ILE A 285 -9.74 7.75 -13.24
C ILE A 285 -10.85 6.71 -12.96
N PRO A 286 -11.54 6.15 -13.97
CA PRO A 286 -12.65 5.22 -13.78
C PRO A 286 -12.19 3.78 -13.46
N GLY A 287 -13.15 2.88 -13.21
CA GLY A 287 -12.88 1.50 -12.79
C GLY A 287 -12.20 1.46 -11.43
N GLN A 288 -11.18 0.61 -11.27
CA GLN A 288 -10.30 0.64 -10.09
C GLN A 288 -9.55 1.98 -9.97
N GLY A 289 -9.37 2.75 -11.05
CA GLY A 289 -8.72 4.06 -11.01
C GLY A 289 -7.21 3.98 -10.84
N THR A 290 -6.54 3.04 -11.50
CA THR A 290 -5.09 2.84 -11.42
C THR A 290 -4.32 3.68 -12.44
N VAL A 291 -3.13 4.15 -12.07
CA VAL A 291 -2.19 4.81 -12.98
C VAL A 291 -0.82 4.15 -12.86
N TYR A 292 -0.04 4.21 -13.94
CA TYR A 292 1.25 3.53 -14.03
C TYR A 292 2.38 4.56 -14.08
N THR A 293 3.45 4.29 -13.32
CA THR A 293 4.64 5.13 -13.19
C THR A 293 5.86 4.40 -13.74
N PRO A 294 6.88 5.09 -14.27
CA PRO A 294 8.11 4.43 -14.69
C PRO A 294 8.85 3.78 -13.51
N VAL A 295 9.75 2.83 -13.83
CA VAL A 295 10.57 2.15 -12.81
C VAL A 295 11.50 3.15 -12.13
N GLY A 296 11.54 3.14 -10.80
CA GLY A 296 12.33 4.09 -10.01
C GLY A 296 11.66 5.45 -9.78
N PHE A 297 10.40 5.62 -10.20
CA PHE A 297 9.61 6.81 -9.87
C PHE A 297 9.24 6.85 -8.38
N ASP A 298 9.60 7.93 -7.70
CA ASP A 298 9.24 8.12 -6.29
C ASP A 298 7.80 8.62 -6.15
N ARG A 299 6.89 7.69 -5.84
CA ARG A 299 5.46 7.98 -5.61
C ARG A 299 5.21 8.78 -4.34
N SER A 300 6.09 8.73 -3.35
CA SER A 300 5.88 9.36 -2.03
C SER A 300 5.90 10.90 -2.07
N GLN A 301 6.35 11.49 -3.18
CA GLN A 301 6.35 12.93 -3.42
C GLN A 301 5.00 13.46 -3.94
N TYR A 302 4.05 12.59 -4.25
CA TYR A 302 2.81 12.94 -4.95
C TYR A 302 1.58 12.39 -4.21
N THR A 303 0.93 13.26 -3.43
CA THR A 303 -0.25 12.93 -2.61
C THR A 303 -1.39 12.26 -3.39
N TYR A 304 -1.58 12.64 -4.65
CA TYR A 304 -2.60 12.05 -5.52
C TYR A 304 -2.31 10.59 -5.96
N LEU A 305 -1.15 10.03 -5.62
CA LEU A 305 -0.78 8.63 -5.83
C LEU A 305 -0.84 7.78 -4.55
N GLU A 306 -1.15 8.38 -3.40
CA GLU A 306 -1.23 7.68 -2.10
C GLU A 306 -2.48 6.81 -1.95
N GLU A 307 -3.53 7.07 -2.73
CA GLU A 307 -4.81 6.34 -2.68
C GLU A 307 -5.35 6.03 -4.08
N VAL A 308 -6.28 5.06 -4.12
CA VAL A 308 -6.91 4.54 -5.33
C VAL A 308 -8.43 4.48 -5.07
N PRO A 309 -9.31 4.99 -5.95
CA PRO A 309 -9.05 5.45 -7.32
C PRO A 309 -8.37 6.83 -7.39
N VAL A 310 -7.37 6.94 -8.27
CA VAL A 310 -6.60 8.18 -8.48
C VAL A 310 -7.49 9.29 -9.04
N VAL A 311 -7.30 10.50 -8.49
CA VAL A 311 -7.84 11.75 -9.02
C VAL A 311 -6.67 12.62 -9.43
N LEU A 312 -6.63 13.08 -10.68
CA LEU A 312 -5.52 13.91 -11.16
C LEU A 312 -5.47 15.25 -10.40
N PRO A 313 -4.27 15.75 -10.04
CA PRO A 313 -4.12 16.93 -9.20
C PRO A 313 -4.72 18.18 -9.87
N LYS A 314 -5.37 19.02 -9.04
CA LYS A 314 -6.00 20.27 -9.47
C LYS A 314 -5.05 21.45 -9.50
N ASP A 315 -4.02 21.42 -8.65
CA ASP A 315 -3.22 22.59 -8.28
C ASP A 315 -1.72 22.39 -8.60
N ASP A 316 -1.33 21.16 -8.97
CA ASP A 316 0.02 20.74 -9.32
C ASP A 316 0.10 20.09 -10.71
N GLY A 317 1.31 20.11 -11.27
CA GLY A 317 1.62 19.41 -12.52
C GLY A 317 1.72 17.89 -12.34
N ILE A 318 1.74 17.19 -13.47
CA ILE A 318 1.94 15.74 -13.53
C ILE A 318 3.25 15.43 -14.24
N ASN A 319 4.12 14.70 -13.55
CA ASN A 319 5.41 14.25 -14.06
C ASN A 319 5.32 12.82 -14.60
N ARG A 320 5.01 12.68 -15.90
CA ARG A 320 5.21 11.46 -16.70
C ARG A 320 4.49 10.19 -16.19
N LEU A 321 3.16 10.25 -16.13
CA LEU A 321 2.28 9.11 -15.85
C LEU A 321 1.83 8.40 -17.13
N PHE A 322 1.51 7.11 -17.03
CA PHE A 322 0.86 6.33 -18.08
C PHE A 322 -0.57 5.94 -17.68
N LEU A 323 -1.54 6.35 -18.50
CA LEU A 323 -2.96 6.05 -18.38
C LEU A 323 -3.34 5.00 -19.43
N THR A 324 -3.91 3.88 -19.00
CA THR A 324 -4.35 2.76 -19.85
C THR A 324 -5.80 2.42 -19.52
N ALA A 325 -6.48 1.69 -20.41
CA ALA A 325 -7.81 1.15 -20.17
C ALA A 325 -7.92 0.46 -18.79
N GLN A 326 -9.05 0.64 -18.11
CA GLN A 326 -9.27 0.29 -16.71
C GLN A 326 -10.21 -0.92 -16.58
N ALA A 327 -10.03 -1.73 -15.54
CA ALA A 327 -10.97 -2.78 -15.13
C ALA A 327 -11.37 -2.58 -13.66
N ASP A 328 -12.27 -3.44 -13.15
CA ASP A 328 -12.68 -3.51 -11.74
C ASP A 328 -11.55 -3.98 -10.80
N SER A 329 -10.44 -4.44 -11.37
CA SER A 329 -9.19 -4.78 -10.67
C SER A 329 -8.02 -4.17 -11.44
N PRO A 330 -6.85 -3.98 -10.80
CA PRO A 330 -5.64 -3.61 -11.52
C PRO A 330 -5.37 -4.59 -12.68
N ILE A 331 -4.68 -4.12 -13.73
CA ILE A 331 -4.28 -4.95 -14.87
C ILE A 331 -2.76 -5.04 -15.00
N GLU A 332 -2.27 -6.16 -15.52
CA GLU A 332 -0.89 -6.41 -15.95
C GLU A 332 -0.87 -6.86 -17.41
N GLY A 333 0.30 -6.74 -18.07
CA GLY A 333 0.50 -7.14 -19.46
C GLY A 333 1.04 -6.02 -20.33
N ILE A 334 0.82 -6.13 -21.64
CA ILE A 334 1.23 -5.11 -22.62
C ILE A 334 -0.04 -4.33 -23.02
N ALA A 335 -0.10 -3.08 -22.60
CA ALA A 335 -1.24 -2.20 -22.86
C ALA A 335 -0.83 -0.98 -23.69
N TRP A 336 -1.77 -0.52 -24.52
CA TRP A 336 -1.68 0.78 -25.18
C TRP A 336 -2.42 1.82 -24.33
N GLY A 337 -1.94 3.06 -24.34
CA GLY A 337 -2.53 4.13 -23.54
C GLY A 337 -1.90 5.51 -23.76
N LEU A 338 -2.37 6.48 -22.99
CA LEU A 338 -1.91 7.86 -23.00
C LEU A 338 -0.76 8.04 -22.00
N LEU A 339 0.44 8.34 -22.51
CA LEU A 339 1.56 8.82 -21.69
C LEU A 339 1.46 10.35 -21.55
N LEU A 340 1.49 10.85 -20.32
CA LEU A 340 1.12 12.22 -19.99
C LEU A 340 2.15 12.89 -19.08
N GLN A 341 2.53 14.11 -19.45
CA GLN A 341 3.34 15.02 -18.66
C GLN A 341 2.86 16.45 -18.92
N TYR A 342 2.55 17.20 -17.86
CA TYR A 342 2.26 18.64 -17.98
C TYR A 342 2.66 19.37 -16.70
N ASN A 343 3.08 20.62 -16.85
CA ASN A 343 3.29 21.55 -15.73
C ASN A 343 2.91 22.96 -16.20
N CYS A 344 2.57 23.84 -15.27
CA CYS A 344 2.24 25.24 -15.51
C CYS A 344 2.94 26.14 -14.48
N SER A 345 3.52 27.24 -14.97
CA SER A 345 4.17 28.28 -14.17
C SER A 345 3.54 29.65 -14.46
N ILE A 346 3.43 30.47 -13.41
CA ILE A 346 3.07 31.88 -13.53
C ILE A 346 4.22 32.62 -14.24
N VAL A 347 3.87 33.61 -15.06
CA VAL A 347 4.81 34.43 -15.83
C VAL A 347 4.80 35.85 -15.24
N GLU A 348 5.95 36.36 -14.84
CA GLU A 348 6.08 37.71 -14.28
C GLU A 348 6.50 38.74 -15.33
N LYS A 349 7.25 38.34 -16.36
CA LYS A 349 7.76 39.23 -17.41
C LYS A 349 7.49 38.69 -18.79
N LEU A 350 7.32 39.60 -19.74
CA LEU A 350 7.18 39.26 -21.16
C LEU A 350 8.39 38.46 -21.70
N SER A 351 9.58 38.65 -21.13
CA SER A 351 10.80 37.93 -21.50
C SER A 351 10.78 36.42 -21.19
N ASP A 352 9.94 35.99 -20.26
CA ASP A 352 9.92 34.61 -19.76
C ASP A 352 9.06 33.72 -20.67
N LEU A 353 8.29 34.35 -21.58
CA LEU A 353 7.53 33.71 -22.63
C LEU A 353 8.45 33.35 -23.81
N SER A 354 8.23 32.16 -24.37
CA SER A 354 8.95 31.62 -25.51
C SER A 354 8.30 31.95 -26.85
N ILE A 355 6.98 32.18 -26.89
CA ILE A 355 6.22 32.45 -28.12
C ILE A 355 5.60 33.86 -28.08
N LEU A 356 4.89 34.21 -27.01
CA LEU A 356 4.15 35.48 -26.91
C LEU A 356 5.05 36.71 -26.72
N LYS A 357 6.35 36.53 -26.43
CA LYS A 357 7.35 37.60 -26.53
C LYS A 357 7.46 38.17 -27.95
N ASP A 358 7.25 37.34 -28.97
CA ASP A 358 7.38 37.67 -30.40
C ASP A 358 6.02 38.04 -31.03
N ARG A 359 4.99 38.29 -30.19
CA ARG A 359 3.63 38.63 -30.64
C ARG A 359 3.62 39.94 -31.44
N LYS A 360 2.63 40.07 -32.33
CA LYS A 360 2.39 41.32 -33.07
C LYS A 360 1.51 42.24 -32.22
N PRO A 361 1.85 43.53 -32.07
CA PRO A 361 0.98 44.48 -31.39
C PRO A 361 -0.42 44.52 -31.99
N ALA A 362 -1.43 44.76 -31.15
CA ALA A 362 -2.82 44.71 -31.54
C ALA A 362 -3.17 45.72 -32.66
N ALA A 363 -2.58 46.92 -32.57
CA ALA A 363 -2.73 48.00 -33.54
C ALA A 363 -2.19 47.63 -34.94
N ASP A 364 -1.04 46.97 -35.03
CA ASP A 364 -0.37 46.67 -36.32
C ASP A 364 -1.04 45.54 -37.10
N ASN A 365 -1.85 44.72 -36.42
CA ASN A 365 -2.32 43.44 -36.91
C ASN A 365 -3.79 43.48 -37.36
N ASN A 366 -4.51 44.61 -37.32
CA ASN A 366 -5.97 44.65 -37.54
C ASN A 366 -6.72 43.64 -36.63
N ILE A 367 -6.24 43.40 -35.40
CA ILE A 367 -6.89 42.50 -34.43
C ILE A 367 -8.29 43.01 -34.08
N PHE A 368 -8.40 44.33 -33.90
CA PHE A 368 -9.63 45.05 -33.58
C PHE A 368 -10.71 45.02 -34.68
N ASN A 369 -10.32 44.77 -35.93
CA ASN A 369 -11.24 44.72 -37.08
C ASN A 369 -11.82 43.30 -37.33
N ALA A 370 -11.60 42.34 -36.42
CA ALA A 370 -12.11 40.97 -36.56
C ALA A 370 -13.60 40.88 -36.21
N THR A 371 -14.46 40.75 -37.22
CA THR A 371 -15.94 40.70 -37.13
C THR A 371 -16.56 39.59 -36.28
N GLY A 372 -15.75 38.67 -35.74
CA GLY A 372 -16.21 37.57 -34.88
C GLY A 372 -15.45 37.43 -33.56
N GLY A 373 -14.75 38.47 -33.12
CA GLY A 373 -14.02 38.47 -31.83
C GLY A 373 -12.85 37.48 -31.73
N LEU A 374 -12.46 36.84 -32.84
CA LEU A 374 -11.43 35.80 -32.88
C LEU A 374 -10.49 36.04 -34.06
N ARG A 375 -9.17 36.01 -33.82
CA ARG A 375 -8.15 36.15 -34.87
C ARG A 375 -6.92 35.30 -34.57
N SER A 376 -6.60 34.38 -35.48
CA SER A 376 -5.38 33.56 -35.43
C SER A 376 -4.31 34.07 -36.38
N TYR A 377 -3.03 34.01 -35.98
CA TYR A 377 -1.88 34.23 -36.84
C TYR A 377 -0.71 33.29 -36.47
N TYR A 378 0.32 33.25 -37.32
CA TYR A 378 1.49 32.40 -37.14
C TYR A 378 2.74 33.21 -36.77
N LEU A 379 3.65 32.59 -36.03
CA LEU A 379 4.95 33.11 -35.60
C LEU A 379 6.03 32.05 -35.78
N GLN A 380 7.30 32.46 -35.63
CA GLN A 380 8.47 31.58 -35.60
C GLN A 380 8.51 30.63 -36.80
N ASP A 381 8.57 31.21 -38.00
CA ASP A 381 8.62 30.49 -39.28
C ASP A 381 7.58 29.37 -39.38
N ASN A 382 6.30 29.73 -39.17
CA ASN A 382 5.16 28.82 -39.32
C ASN A 382 5.16 27.60 -38.37
N THR A 383 5.95 27.62 -37.29
CA THR A 383 5.98 26.56 -36.27
C THR A 383 5.06 26.82 -35.07
N SER A 384 4.73 28.08 -34.78
CA SER A 384 3.86 28.46 -33.66
C SER A 384 2.62 29.21 -34.16
N THR A 385 1.48 29.02 -33.50
CA THR A 385 0.25 29.81 -33.76
C THR A 385 -0.17 30.57 -32.51
N VAL A 386 -0.59 31.81 -32.72
CA VAL A 386 -1.23 32.66 -31.71
C VAL A 386 -2.70 32.83 -32.10
N ILE A 387 -3.58 32.72 -31.12
CA ILE A 387 -5.02 32.95 -31.24
C ILE A 387 -5.39 34.04 -30.24
N VAL A 388 -5.81 35.19 -30.75
CA VAL A 388 -6.41 36.28 -29.96
C VAL A 388 -7.92 36.04 -29.94
N GLN A 389 -8.51 35.98 -28.75
CA GLN A 389 -9.94 35.88 -28.55
C GLN A 389 -10.40 36.99 -27.60
N ASN A 390 -11.26 37.86 -28.12
CA ASN A 390 -11.99 38.87 -27.36
C ASN A 390 -13.31 38.27 -26.89
N GLN A 391 -13.65 38.46 -25.61
CA GLN A 391 -14.95 38.04 -25.08
C GLN A 391 -16.07 39.09 -25.28
N THR A 392 -15.70 40.34 -25.58
CA THR A 392 -16.57 41.51 -25.73
C THR A 392 -17.37 41.49 -27.05
N ASP A 393 -17.80 40.32 -27.51
CA ASP A 393 -18.55 40.11 -28.76
C ASP A 393 -19.99 40.64 -28.59
N PRO A 394 -20.39 41.74 -29.26
CA PRO A 394 -21.71 42.34 -29.09
C PRO A 394 -22.85 41.48 -29.67
N PHE A 395 -22.54 40.38 -30.37
CA PHE A 395 -23.54 39.43 -30.86
C PHE A 395 -23.79 38.27 -29.87
N ARG A 396 -23.17 38.28 -28.68
CA ARG A 396 -23.35 37.26 -27.64
C ARG A 396 -23.82 37.89 -26.34
N ASN A 397 -24.64 37.15 -25.58
CA ASN A 397 -24.92 37.50 -24.20
C ASN A 397 -23.61 37.48 -23.40
N LEU A 398 -23.22 38.62 -22.84
CA LEU A 398 -22.05 38.73 -21.97
C LEU A 398 -22.23 37.81 -20.74
N TRP A 399 -21.16 37.12 -20.36
CA TRP A 399 -21.15 36.22 -19.19
C TRP A 399 -21.37 36.97 -17.86
N ALA A 400 -20.86 38.19 -17.82
CA ALA A 400 -20.99 39.18 -16.77
C ALA A 400 -21.05 40.54 -17.46
N THR A 401 -21.98 41.41 -17.07
CA THR A 401 -22.20 42.71 -17.74
C THR A 401 -21.14 43.74 -17.40
N ASN A 402 -20.41 43.56 -16.30
CA ASN A 402 -19.38 44.48 -15.84
C ASN A 402 -17.94 43.99 -16.11
N ALA A 403 -17.73 42.89 -16.85
CA ALA A 403 -16.38 42.32 -17.04
C ALA A 403 -16.02 42.09 -18.50
N HIS A 404 -14.98 42.79 -18.94
CA HIS A 404 -14.43 42.73 -20.30
C HIS A 404 -13.07 42.03 -20.26
N ALA A 405 -12.82 41.14 -21.22
CA ALA A 405 -11.59 40.36 -21.24
C ALA A 405 -11.14 40.01 -22.66
N VAL A 406 -9.81 39.98 -22.82
CA VAL A 406 -9.12 39.55 -24.03
C VAL A 406 -8.11 38.50 -23.63
N VAL A 407 -8.07 37.38 -24.34
CA VAL A 407 -7.05 36.35 -24.14
C VAL A 407 -6.24 36.18 -25.42
N GLU A 408 -4.92 36.20 -25.29
CA GLU A 408 -4.02 35.65 -26.29
C GLU A 408 -3.56 34.28 -25.81
N THR A 409 -3.75 33.27 -26.65
CA THR A 409 -3.16 31.94 -26.44
C THR A 409 -2.14 31.68 -27.54
N ALA A 410 -1.00 31.09 -27.21
CA ALA A 410 -0.01 30.66 -28.19
C ALA A 410 0.38 29.21 -27.96
N GLN A 411 0.64 28.50 -29.06
CA GLN A 411 1.02 27.08 -29.00
C GLN A 411 1.99 26.71 -30.11
N GLN A 412 2.96 25.87 -29.76
CA GLN A 412 3.78 25.17 -30.75
C GLN A 412 2.93 24.16 -31.50
N MET A 413 2.94 24.23 -32.83
CA MET A 413 2.18 23.34 -33.70
C MET A 413 3.01 22.11 -34.06
N TRP A 414 2.33 20.97 -34.17
CA TRP A 414 2.84 19.82 -34.91
C TRP A 414 1.68 19.15 -35.65
N PRO A 415 1.87 18.76 -36.92
CA PRO A 415 3.01 19.16 -37.76
C PRO A 415 3.02 20.69 -37.99
N ASN A 416 4.12 21.26 -38.50
CA ASN A 416 4.20 22.71 -38.74
C ASN A 416 3.23 23.13 -39.87
N ARG A 417 2.98 24.45 -40.02
CA ARG A 417 1.99 24.93 -41.00
C ARG A 417 2.38 24.58 -42.44
N ASP A 418 3.66 24.56 -42.79
CA ASP A 418 4.10 24.20 -44.15
C ASP A 418 3.79 22.74 -44.50
N VAL A 419 3.90 21.81 -43.54
CA VAL A 419 3.43 20.42 -43.69
C VAL A 419 1.90 20.38 -43.87
N LEU A 420 1.15 21.13 -43.05
CA LEU A 420 -0.31 21.22 -43.19
C LEU A 420 -0.71 21.76 -44.58
N ASP A 421 0.01 22.75 -45.10
CA ASP A 421 -0.20 23.26 -46.46
C ASP A 421 0.15 22.26 -47.56
N ARG A 422 1.05 21.29 -47.31
CA ARG A 422 1.25 20.14 -48.21
C ARG A 422 0.07 19.16 -48.15
N PHE A 423 -0.50 18.90 -46.97
CA PHE A 423 -1.74 18.11 -46.85
C PHE A 423 -2.93 18.76 -47.56
N TYR A 424 -3.17 20.07 -47.38
CA TYR A 424 -4.24 20.77 -48.11
C TYR A 424 -4.06 20.73 -49.64
N LYS A 425 -2.84 20.51 -50.13
CA LYS A 425 -2.52 20.36 -51.57
C LYS A 425 -2.56 18.90 -52.05
N SER A 426 -2.51 17.89 -51.18
CA SER A 426 -2.57 16.47 -51.59
C SER A 426 -3.99 16.06 -51.98
N SER A 427 -5.00 16.51 -51.22
CA SER A 427 -6.41 16.29 -51.52
C SER A 427 -7.29 17.37 -50.88
N PRO A 428 -8.37 17.84 -51.53
CA PRO A 428 -9.32 18.79 -50.94
C PRO A 428 -9.92 18.33 -49.61
N ASN A 429 -9.96 17.02 -49.38
CA ASN A 429 -10.50 16.41 -48.16
C ASN A 429 -9.40 15.83 -47.24
N ALA A 430 -8.10 16.02 -47.54
CA ALA A 430 -7.00 15.37 -46.82
C ALA A 430 -7.07 15.53 -45.29
N ILE A 431 -7.43 16.71 -44.77
CA ILE A 431 -7.55 16.93 -43.33
C ILE A 431 -8.66 16.09 -42.67
N PHE A 432 -9.67 15.69 -43.45
CA PHE A 432 -10.80 14.86 -43.01
C PHE A 432 -10.62 13.37 -43.33
N THR A 433 -9.86 13.01 -44.37
CA THR A 433 -9.68 11.61 -44.83
C THR A 433 -8.32 11.01 -44.44
N GLU A 434 -7.25 11.80 -44.48
CA GLU A 434 -5.86 11.38 -44.25
C GLU A 434 -5.39 11.68 -42.81
N THR A 435 -5.78 12.82 -42.23
CA THR A 435 -5.66 13.07 -40.76
C THR A 435 -6.96 12.80 -40.00
N ALA A 436 -7.80 11.91 -40.53
CA ALA A 436 -9.08 11.51 -39.96
C ALA A 436 -8.93 10.99 -38.51
N GLY A 437 -9.53 11.69 -37.56
CA GLY A 437 -9.45 11.35 -36.13
C GLY A 437 -8.29 12.01 -35.38
N CYS A 438 -7.42 12.78 -36.04
CA CYS A 438 -6.47 13.77 -35.51
C CYS A 438 -5.39 13.31 -34.49
N TYR A 439 -5.62 12.29 -33.65
CA TYR A 439 -4.75 11.93 -32.52
C TYR A 439 -3.72 10.84 -32.85
N PHE A 440 -3.87 10.17 -33.99
CA PHE A 440 -2.83 9.38 -34.65
C PHE A 440 -2.86 9.67 -36.16
N ASN A 441 -1.71 9.66 -36.83
CA ASN A 441 -1.60 9.99 -38.25
C ASN A 441 -1.74 8.72 -39.12
N LYS A 442 -2.40 8.80 -40.27
CA LYS A 442 -2.45 7.71 -41.26
C LYS A 442 -1.34 7.78 -42.31
N ASN A 443 -0.66 8.91 -42.45
CA ASN A 443 0.40 9.12 -43.44
C ASN A 443 1.67 9.72 -42.79
N GLU A 444 2.40 8.86 -42.07
CA GLU A 444 3.65 9.21 -41.34
C GLU A 444 4.69 9.87 -42.26
N SER A 445 4.72 9.51 -43.55
CA SER A 445 5.68 10.05 -44.53
C SER A 445 5.56 11.57 -44.77
N LEU A 446 4.40 12.17 -44.47
CA LEU A 446 4.17 13.62 -44.66
C LEU A 446 4.47 14.45 -43.40
N THR A 447 4.33 13.88 -42.21
CA THR A 447 4.62 14.57 -40.93
C THR A 447 6.04 14.37 -40.46
N GLY A 448 6.62 13.20 -40.72
CA GLY A 448 7.69 12.66 -39.88
C GLY A 448 7.16 12.25 -38.51
N ASP A 449 8.07 11.87 -37.62
CA ASP A 449 7.73 11.34 -36.30
C ASP A 449 7.08 12.40 -35.39
N TYR A 450 6.20 11.95 -34.50
CA TYR A 450 5.77 12.78 -33.37
C TYR A 450 6.98 12.97 -32.44
N PRO A 451 7.29 14.20 -31.97
CA PRO A 451 8.51 14.53 -31.22
C PRO A 451 8.62 13.90 -29.81
N GLY A 452 7.76 12.93 -29.49
CA GLY A 452 7.73 12.20 -28.23
C GLY A 452 7.28 13.03 -27.03
N ILE A 453 7.46 12.44 -25.85
CA ILE A 453 7.25 13.11 -24.55
C ILE A 453 8.50 13.84 -24.04
N GLU A 454 9.66 13.58 -24.66
CA GLU A 454 10.93 14.21 -24.28
C GLU A 454 11.03 15.65 -24.78
N GLN A 455 10.37 15.97 -25.90
CA GLN A 455 10.21 17.34 -26.36
C GLN A 455 8.93 17.93 -25.77
N GLU A 456 9.03 18.42 -24.53
CA GLU A 456 7.97 19.21 -23.90
C GLU A 456 7.58 20.40 -24.79
N ARG A 457 6.30 20.45 -25.20
CA ARG A 457 5.76 21.56 -25.99
C ARG A 457 5.31 22.70 -25.11
N ILE A 458 5.30 23.90 -25.69
CA ILE A 458 4.93 25.12 -24.98
C ILE A 458 3.52 25.58 -25.40
N PHE A 459 2.70 25.87 -24.39
CA PHE A 459 1.42 26.58 -24.49
C PHE A 459 1.46 27.80 -23.58
N GLU A 460 1.13 28.97 -24.09
CA GLU A 460 1.20 30.23 -23.36
C GLU A 460 -0.14 30.93 -23.39
N ILE A 461 -0.48 31.59 -22.28
CA ILE A 461 -1.69 32.39 -22.14
C ILE A 461 -1.30 33.74 -21.58
N LEU A 462 -1.79 34.79 -22.21
CA LEU A 462 -1.89 36.13 -21.65
C LEU A 462 -3.36 36.50 -21.55
N LEU A 463 -3.81 36.90 -20.36
CA LEU A 463 -5.18 37.32 -20.10
C LEU A 463 -5.17 38.79 -19.66
N TRP A 464 -5.81 39.64 -20.47
CA TRP A 464 -6.14 41.02 -20.12
C TRP A 464 -7.58 41.06 -19.61
N GLN A 465 -7.78 41.74 -18.49
CA GLN A 465 -9.09 41.90 -17.86
C GLN A 465 -9.39 43.37 -17.57
N LYS A 466 -10.67 43.69 -17.49
CA LYS A 466 -11.21 44.94 -16.94
C LYS A 466 -12.55 44.64 -16.30
N ILE A 467 -12.73 45.08 -15.05
CA ILE A 467 -14.00 45.00 -14.33
C ILE A 467 -14.44 46.42 -13.98
N PHE A 468 -15.70 46.72 -14.26
CA PHE A 468 -16.39 47.96 -13.94
C PHE A 468 -17.16 47.82 -12.63
N ASP A 469 -17.35 48.94 -11.93
CA ASP A 469 -18.21 48.95 -10.74
C ASP A 469 -19.69 48.79 -11.15
N SER A 470 -20.47 48.29 -10.19
CA SER A 470 -21.91 48.02 -10.24
C SER A 470 -22.76 49.18 -10.77
N SER A 471 -22.36 50.43 -10.51
CA SER A 471 -23.01 51.62 -11.05
C SER A 471 -22.55 51.90 -12.49
N TYR A 472 -23.53 51.90 -13.41
CA TYR A 472 -23.37 52.30 -14.81
C TYR A 472 -22.53 53.59 -14.96
N ASN A 473 -21.36 53.49 -15.59
CA ASN A 473 -20.49 54.56 -16.13
C ASN A 473 -19.97 55.68 -15.19
N ASP A 474 -20.58 55.96 -14.05
CA ASP A 474 -20.28 57.16 -13.23
C ASP A 474 -19.26 56.90 -12.10
N GLY A 475 -18.92 55.64 -11.83
CA GLY A 475 -17.89 55.26 -10.86
C GLY A 475 -16.48 55.41 -11.43
N ALA A 476 -15.58 56.12 -10.72
CA ALA A 476 -14.16 56.09 -11.03
C ALA A 476 -13.64 54.65 -10.88
N PRO A 477 -12.99 54.07 -11.90
CA PRO A 477 -12.59 52.67 -11.86
C PRO A 477 -11.63 52.40 -10.69
N PRO A 478 -11.76 51.27 -9.97
CA PRO A 478 -10.87 50.93 -8.86
C PRO A 478 -9.41 50.93 -9.31
N GLN A 479 -8.50 51.40 -8.45
CA GLN A 479 -7.10 51.69 -8.82
C GLN A 479 -6.30 50.40 -9.05
N TYR A 480 -6.33 49.95 -10.30
CA TYR A 480 -6.21 48.55 -10.72
C TYR A 480 -4.85 47.90 -10.44
N ASN A 481 -3.74 48.63 -10.54
CA ASN A 481 -2.41 48.01 -10.61
C ASN A 481 -1.82 47.53 -9.26
N PHE A 482 -2.68 47.27 -8.26
CA PHE A 482 -2.38 46.56 -7.02
C PHE A 482 -3.32 45.36 -6.74
N SER A 483 -4.29 45.05 -7.63
CA SER A 483 -5.34 44.02 -7.41
C SER A 483 -5.33 42.82 -8.37
N ILE A 484 -4.23 42.63 -9.10
CA ILE A 484 -3.85 41.37 -9.75
C ILE A 484 -2.44 40.99 -9.29
N ASP A 485 -2.27 39.74 -8.85
CA ASP A 485 -0.97 39.12 -8.59
C ASP A 485 -0.17 38.91 -9.90
N HIS A 486 1.16 39.05 -9.82
CA HIS A 486 2.08 38.81 -10.94
C HIS A 486 1.66 39.47 -12.27
N ASN A 487 1.40 40.79 -12.24
CA ASN A 487 1.06 41.56 -13.43
C ASN A 487 2.27 41.78 -14.35
N ILE A 488 2.09 41.55 -15.65
CA ILE A 488 3.15 41.75 -16.65
C ILE A 488 3.12 43.21 -17.09
N THR A 489 3.89 44.05 -16.39
CA THR A 489 3.84 45.51 -16.55
C THR A 489 4.22 46.01 -17.96
N GLU A 490 5.02 45.26 -18.72
CA GLU A 490 5.37 45.58 -20.12
C GLU A 490 4.18 45.44 -21.09
N LEU A 491 3.07 44.84 -20.65
CA LEU A 491 1.85 44.61 -21.42
C LEU A 491 0.69 45.54 -21.00
N TYR A 492 0.91 46.43 -20.05
CA TYR A 492 -0.10 47.40 -19.60
C TYR A 492 -0.50 48.33 -20.74
N GLY A 493 -1.80 48.38 -21.05
CA GLY A 493 -2.32 49.19 -22.16
C GLY A 493 -1.97 48.67 -23.55
N ALA A 494 -1.51 47.41 -23.67
CA ALA A 494 -1.44 46.73 -24.98
C ALA A 494 -2.84 46.50 -25.59
N TYR A 495 -3.87 46.53 -24.74
CA TYR A 495 -5.29 46.53 -25.09
C TYR A 495 -6.03 47.57 -24.23
N ASP A 496 -6.96 48.29 -24.84
CA ASP A 496 -7.98 49.12 -24.17
C ASP A 496 -9.35 48.43 -24.28
N TYR A 497 -10.27 48.69 -23.34
CA TYR A 497 -11.64 48.17 -23.46
C TYR A 497 -12.37 48.76 -24.67
N LEU A 498 -12.07 50.02 -25.03
CA LEU A 498 -12.65 50.70 -26.19
C LEU A 498 -12.17 50.14 -27.53
N ASP A 499 -11.03 49.45 -27.58
CA ASP A 499 -10.50 48.94 -28.86
C ASP A 499 -11.35 47.79 -29.44
N PHE A 500 -12.36 47.31 -28.71
CA PHE A 500 -13.21 46.17 -29.08
C PHE A 500 -14.71 46.46 -29.15
N GLU A 501 -15.16 47.65 -28.76
CA GLU A 501 -16.58 47.96 -28.65
C GLU A 501 -17.15 48.44 -30.01
N TYR A 502 -17.58 47.47 -30.82
CA TYR A 502 -17.93 47.61 -32.24
C TYR A 502 -19.03 48.66 -32.57
N ASN A 503 -19.72 49.18 -31.55
CA ASN A 503 -20.92 50.01 -31.70
C ASN A 503 -20.86 51.39 -31.02
N ILE A 504 -19.71 51.84 -30.50
CA ILE A 504 -19.59 53.24 -30.02
C ILE A 504 -19.67 54.17 -31.24
N PRO A 505 -20.70 55.02 -31.38
CA PRO A 505 -20.72 56.02 -32.44
C PRO A 505 -19.54 56.98 -32.26
N ALA A 506 -18.92 57.43 -33.36
CA ALA A 506 -17.74 58.31 -33.29
C ALA A 506 -17.94 59.60 -32.45
N ASN A 507 -19.18 60.03 -32.23
CA ASN A 507 -19.52 61.17 -31.38
C ASN A 507 -19.51 60.87 -29.86
N LEU A 508 -19.36 59.61 -29.45
CA LEU A 508 -19.34 59.18 -28.04
C LEU A 508 -17.94 58.79 -27.54
N SER A 509 -16.95 58.59 -28.41
CA SER A 509 -15.58 58.26 -27.99
C SER A 509 -14.91 59.37 -27.16
N ASP A 510 -15.33 60.62 -27.32
CA ASP A 510 -14.84 61.76 -26.54
C ASP A 510 -15.42 61.78 -25.11
N THR A 511 -16.50 61.03 -24.85
CA THR A 511 -17.17 60.95 -23.53
C THR A 511 -16.57 59.83 -22.66
N TYR A 512 -16.00 58.81 -23.29
CA TYR A 512 -15.43 57.65 -22.62
C TYR A 512 -13.89 57.68 -22.71
N PRO A 513 -13.16 58.00 -21.63
CA PRO A 513 -11.70 57.97 -21.67
C PRO A 513 -11.22 56.52 -21.90
N ARG A 514 -10.18 56.37 -22.73
CA ARG A 514 -9.42 55.13 -22.90
C ARG A 514 -8.99 54.60 -21.52
N GLN A 515 -9.34 53.34 -21.22
CA GLN A 515 -8.93 52.67 -19.99
C GLN A 515 -8.07 51.44 -20.34
N PRO A 516 -6.75 51.53 -20.18
CA PRO A 516 -5.84 50.43 -20.49
C PRO A 516 -6.09 49.21 -19.60
N MET A 517 -5.97 48.03 -20.19
CA MET A 517 -6.08 46.74 -19.50
C MET A 517 -4.70 46.25 -19.04
N THR A 518 -4.68 45.48 -17.94
CA THR A 518 -3.48 44.85 -17.39
C THR A 518 -3.46 43.37 -17.75
N ALA A 519 -2.28 42.84 -18.11
CA ALA A 519 -2.09 41.42 -18.41
C ALA A 519 -1.64 40.63 -17.17
N THR A 520 -2.15 39.40 -17.05
CA THR A 520 -1.51 38.31 -16.30
C THR A 520 -1.17 37.17 -17.25
N GLY A 521 -0.15 36.36 -16.93
CA GLY A 521 0.34 35.31 -17.82
C GLY A 521 0.65 33.99 -17.14
N VAL A 522 0.44 32.90 -17.89
CA VAL A 522 0.85 31.55 -17.51
C VAL A 522 1.46 30.84 -18.72
N GLN A 523 2.54 30.12 -18.48
CA GLN A 523 3.17 29.19 -19.43
C GLN A 523 2.91 27.76 -18.95
N CYS A 524 2.52 26.89 -19.88
CA CYS A 524 2.05 25.52 -19.67
C CYS A 524 2.54 24.58 -20.78
N LYS A 525 2.20 23.28 -20.69
CA LYS A 525 2.73 22.23 -21.58
C LYS A 525 1.68 21.32 -22.28
N SER A 526 0.44 21.79 -22.39
CA SER A 526 -0.62 21.21 -23.23
C SER A 526 -1.61 22.32 -23.63
N SER A 527 -2.58 22.08 -24.52
CA SER A 527 -3.29 23.15 -25.25
C SER A 527 -4.83 23.06 -25.21
N SER A 528 -5.49 24.19 -24.94
CA SER A 528 -6.96 24.33 -24.99
C SER A 528 -7.41 25.80 -24.88
N SER A 529 -8.27 26.28 -25.79
CA SER A 529 -8.94 27.60 -25.75
C SER A 529 -10.41 27.51 -25.30
N TRP A 530 -10.99 28.63 -24.84
CA TRP A 530 -12.20 28.61 -24.00
C TRP A 530 -13.09 29.86 -24.00
N PHE A 531 -12.48 30.98 -23.61
CA PHE A 531 -13.04 31.82 -22.57
C PHE A 531 -13.86 31.11 -21.45
N SER A 532 -15.19 31.17 -21.41
CA SER A 532 -16.02 31.19 -20.18
C SER A 532 -15.82 30.14 -19.05
N ASN A 533 -15.06 29.06 -19.26
CA ASN A 533 -14.75 28.05 -18.24
C ASN A 533 -13.74 28.52 -17.17
N PHE A 534 -12.83 29.47 -17.47
CA PHE A 534 -11.68 29.77 -16.61
C PHE A 534 -12.03 30.25 -15.17
N PHE A 535 -13.11 31.02 -15.00
CA PHE A 535 -13.53 31.55 -13.69
C PHE A 535 -14.29 30.50 -12.88
N THR A 536 -15.19 29.76 -13.52
CA THR A 536 -16.00 28.74 -12.85
C THR A 536 -15.17 27.53 -12.43
N SER A 537 -14.12 27.19 -13.20
CA SER A 537 -13.21 26.08 -12.89
C SER A 537 -12.37 26.28 -11.61
N THR A 538 -12.18 27.52 -11.16
CA THR A 538 -11.29 27.88 -10.03
C THR A 538 -12.03 28.24 -8.75
N ALA A 539 -13.37 28.37 -8.81
CA ALA A 539 -14.19 28.98 -7.75
C ALA A 539 -13.73 30.39 -7.33
N SER A 540 -13.01 31.10 -8.23
CA SER A 540 -12.84 32.56 -8.17
C SER A 540 -14.25 33.20 -8.16
N PRO A 541 -14.49 34.31 -7.42
CA PRO A 541 -15.78 34.55 -6.78
C PRO A 541 -16.95 34.43 -7.77
N PRO A 542 -17.99 33.66 -7.42
CA PRO A 542 -19.06 33.32 -8.36
C PRO A 542 -19.77 34.59 -8.82
N LEU A 543 -20.29 34.53 -10.05
CA LEU A 543 -21.10 35.60 -10.61
C LEU A 543 -22.24 35.95 -9.66
N PHE A 544 -22.26 37.22 -9.25
CA PHE A 544 -23.29 37.76 -8.37
C PHE A 544 -24.45 38.27 -9.21
N TYR A 545 -25.68 38.04 -8.78
CA TYR A 545 -26.86 38.58 -9.46
C TYR A 545 -27.20 39.94 -8.83
N ALA A 546 -26.96 41.02 -9.57
CA ALA A 546 -27.32 42.38 -9.17
C ALA A 546 -28.75 42.70 -9.67
N PRO A 547 -29.73 43.00 -8.78
CA PRO A 547 -31.06 43.43 -9.19
C PRO A 547 -31.03 44.86 -9.77
N TYR A 548 -32.02 45.21 -10.58
CA TYR A 548 -32.10 46.50 -11.27
C TYR A 548 -32.41 47.73 -10.36
N SER A 549 -32.56 47.52 -9.05
CA SER A 549 -33.05 48.54 -8.10
C SER A 549 -32.03 48.86 -7.02
N ASP A 550 -31.67 50.15 -6.92
CA ASP A 550 -30.94 50.71 -5.76
C ASP A 550 -31.84 50.86 -4.52
N ASP A 551 -33.16 50.70 -4.67
CA ASP A 551 -34.13 50.68 -3.57
C ASP A 551 -34.22 49.26 -2.98
N PRO A 552 -33.75 49.02 -1.74
CA PRO A 552 -33.73 47.71 -1.11
C PRO A 552 -35.14 47.17 -0.79
N ASP A 553 -36.16 48.02 -0.76
CA ASP A 553 -37.55 47.61 -0.50
C ASP A 553 -38.29 47.21 -1.79
N ASN A 554 -37.70 47.44 -2.97
CA ASN A 554 -38.31 47.19 -4.27
C ASN A 554 -37.45 46.25 -5.16
N VAL A 555 -37.18 45.04 -4.67
CA VAL A 555 -36.46 44.00 -5.42
C VAL A 555 -37.38 43.39 -6.49
N ASP A 556 -37.31 43.92 -7.71
CA ASP A 556 -38.01 43.37 -8.87
C ASP A 556 -37.48 41.96 -9.22
N GLN A 557 -38.29 40.92 -8.98
CA GLN A 557 -37.85 39.52 -8.90
C GLN A 557 -37.52 38.85 -10.26
N GLY A 558 -37.25 39.63 -11.31
CA GLY A 558 -36.98 39.12 -12.66
C GLY A 558 -36.07 39.97 -13.54
N SER A 559 -35.60 41.13 -13.07
CA SER A 559 -34.74 42.03 -13.84
C SER A 559 -33.41 42.28 -13.10
N GLY A 560 -32.31 41.79 -13.68
CA GLY A 560 -31.00 41.87 -13.05
C GLY A 560 -29.92 41.20 -13.90
N TYR A 561 -28.68 41.52 -13.58
CA TYR A 561 -27.51 41.15 -14.37
C TYR A 561 -26.51 40.35 -13.57
N MET A 562 -25.81 39.43 -14.25
CA MET A 562 -24.67 38.73 -13.68
C MET A 562 -23.48 39.69 -13.67
N VAL A 563 -22.86 39.91 -12.51
CA VAL A 563 -21.67 40.74 -12.34
C VAL A 563 -20.54 39.95 -11.70
N GLN A 564 -19.31 40.22 -12.15
CA GLN A 564 -18.09 39.64 -11.60
C GLN A 564 -17.56 40.55 -10.49
N LEU A 565 -17.27 39.96 -9.32
CA LEU A 565 -16.85 40.70 -8.13
C LEU A 565 -15.32 40.89 -8.01
N GLY A 566 -14.52 40.21 -8.84
CA GLY A 566 -13.06 40.28 -8.73
C GLY A 566 -12.33 39.65 -9.92
N TYR A 567 -11.11 40.13 -10.13
CA TYR A 567 -10.22 39.71 -11.21
C TYR A 567 -9.68 38.29 -11.01
N LEU A 568 -9.60 37.52 -12.10
CA LEU A 568 -8.92 36.23 -12.10
C LEU A 568 -7.42 36.44 -11.91
N GLN A 569 -6.92 35.93 -10.80
CA GLN A 569 -5.52 36.00 -10.38
C GLN A 569 -4.64 35.04 -11.21
N ALA A 570 -3.35 35.33 -11.37
CA ALA A 570 -2.36 34.50 -12.06
C ALA A 570 -2.28 33.07 -11.48
N SER A 571 -2.33 32.98 -10.15
CA SER A 571 -2.43 31.73 -9.40
C SER A 571 -3.67 30.91 -9.75
N GLN A 572 -4.82 31.56 -9.92
CA GLN A 572 -6.08 30.95 -10.37
C GLN A 572 -6.00 30.58 -11.87
N LEU A 573 -5.40 31.43 -12.71
CA LEU A 573 -5.13 31.17 -14.13
C LEU A 573 -4.37 29.84 -14.30
N ARG A 574 -3.31 29.66 -13.51
CA ARG A 574 -2.48 28.44 -13.47
C ARG A 574 -3.30 27.22 -13.05
N GLN A 575 -4.03 27.32 -11.94
CA GLN A 575 -4.88 26.26 -11.41
C GLN A 575 -5.95 25.82 -12.42
N SER A 576 -6.59 26.78 -13.10
CA SER A 576 -7.57 26.51 -14.15
C SER A 576 -7.00 25.67 -15.29
N MET A 577 -5.77 25.96 -15.72
CA MET A 577 -5.13 25.23 -16.81
C MET A 577 -4.67 23.82 -16.41
N LEU A 578 -4.21 23.63 -15.17
CA LEU A 578 -3.91 22.29 -14.65
C LEU A 578 -5.18 21.42 -14.62
N ARG A 579 -6.32 21.98 -14.18
CA ARG A 579 -7.65 21.34 -14.26
C ARG A 579 -8.08 21.05 -15.70
N ALA A 580 -7.77 21.93 -16.65
CA ALA A 580 -8.07 21.74 -18.07
C ALA A 580 -7.40 20.48 -18.63
N TYR A 581 -6.10 20.29 -18.37
CA TYR A 581 -5.36 19.14 -18.88
C TYR A 581 -5.71 17.86 -18.14
N ALA A 582 -5.98 17.94 -16.84
CA ALA A 582 -6.50 16.83 -16.05
C ALA A 582 -7.83 16.32 -16.64
N ALA A 583 -8.80 17.22 -16.84
CA ALA A 583 -10.08 16.92 -17.45
C ALA A 583 -9.92 16.36 -18.87
N TYR A 584 -9.13 17.03 -19.72
CA TYR A 584 -8.91 16.60 -21.10
C TYR A 584 -8.24 15.24 -21.19
N ALA A 585 -7.27 14.92 -20.34
CA ALA A 585 -6.62 13.60 -20.33
C ALA A 585 -7.57 12.45 -19.96
N VAL A 586 -8.40 12.65 -18.93
CA VAL A 586 -9.41 11.65 -18.52
C VAL A 586 -10.46 11.46 -19.60
N GLN A 587 -10.89 12.54 -20.26
CA GLN A 587 -11.87 12.50 -21.34
C GLN A 587 -11.27 11.87 -22.62
N LEU A 588 -10.03 12.18 -22.95
CA LEU A 588 -9.30 11.62 -24.09
C LEU A 588 -9.06 10.11 -23.94
N MET A 589 -8.82 9.60 -22.71
CA MET A 589 -8.54 8.18 -22.47
C MET A 589 -9.80 7.36 -22.15
N TYR A 590 -10.81 7.97 -21.52
CA TYR A 590 -11.97 7.25 -20.95
C TYR A 590 -13.34 7.84 -21.23
N ASN A 591 -13.46 8.89 -22.05
CA ASN A 591 -14.73 9.59 -22.30
C ASN A 591 -15.46 9.99 -21.00
N GLY A 592 -14.69 10.44 -19.99
CA GLY A 592 -15.22 10.91 -18.71
C GLY A 592 -15.77 9.81 -17.81
N GLY A 593 -15.47 8.55 -18.10
CA GLY A 593 -16.07 7.40 -17.42
C GLY A 593 -17.49 7.08 -17.90
N GLN A 594 -18.05 7.84 -18.83
CA GLN A 594 -19.28 7.45 -19.53
C GLN A 594 -18.92 6.39 -20.57
N GLY A 595 -19.19 5.13 -20.22
CA GLY A 595 -18.92 3.98 -21.08
C GLY A 595 -19.59 4.17 -22.44
N PHE A 596 -18.76 4.29 -23.48
CA PHE A 596 -19.19 4.56 -24.85
C PHE A 596 -20.30 3.62 -25.27
N THR A 597 -21.44 4.17 -25.71
CA THR A 597 -22.44 3.41 -26.46
C THR A 597 -21.96 3.31 -27.89
N ALA A 598 -21.69 2.10 -28.39
CA ALA A 598 -21.43 1.87 -29.79
C ALA A 598 -22.64 2.29 -30.65
N GLN A 599 -22.49 2.31 -31.98
CA GLN A 599 -23.58 2.67 -32.90
C GLN A 599 -24.82 1.76 -32.79
N ASP A 600 -24.69 0.59 -32.13
CA ASP A 600 -25.77 -0.34 -31.81
C ASP A 600 -26.42 -0.12 -30.41
N GLY A 601 -25.92 0.84 -29.63
CA GLY A 601 -26.39 1.16 -28.28
C GLY A 601 -25.74 0.34 -27.16
N SER A 602 -24.77 -0.54 -27.43
CA SER A 602 -24.10 -1.35 -26.41
C SER A 602 -22.98 -0.60 -25.70
N HIS A 603 -22.86 -0.75 -24.37
CA HIS A 603 -21.72 -0.22 -23.61
C HIS A 603 -20.44 -0.98 -24.00
N VAL A 604 -19.45 -0.24 -24.51
CA VAL A 604 -18.18 -0.79 -24.99
C VAL A 604 -17.23 -1.10 -23.82
N THR A 605 -17.47 -2.25 -23.19
CA THR A 605 -16.42 -3.01 -22.50
C THR A 605 -15.68 -3.83 -23.57
N THR A 606 -14.44 -3.45 -23.88
CA THR A 606 -13.64 -4.21 -24.85
C THR A 606 -12.94 -5.38 -24.16
N LEU A 607 -12.90 -6.54 -24.82
CA LEU A 607 -12.05 -7.65 -24.39
C LEU A 607 -10.65 -7.45 -24.99
N ASN A 608 -9.65 -7.22 -24.14
CA ASN A 608 -8.26 -7.11 -24.57
C ASN A 608 -7.49 -8.39 -24.18
N PRO A 609 -6.96 -9.17 -25.15
CA PRO A 609 -6.25 -10.42 -24.88
C PRO A 609 -4.79 -10.24 -24.43
N ASN A 610 -4.22 -9.03 -24.56
CA ASN A 610 -2.81 -8.74 -24.23
C ASN A 610 -2.61 -8.34 -22.75
N ILE A 611 -3.70 -8.27 -21.98
CA ILE A 611 -3.72 -7.91 -20.56
C ILE A 611 -4.44 -8.97 -19.74
N THR A 612 -4.12 -9.02 -18.45
CA THR A 612 -4.84 -9.81 -17.46
C THR A 612 -5.11 -8.98 -16.22
N SER A 613 -6.28 -9.16 -15.61
CA SER A 613 -6.64 -8.56 -14.34
C SER A 613 -6.06 -9.36 -13.20
N PHE A 614 -5.58 -8.68 -12.18
CA PHE A 614 -5.31 -9.32 -10.91
C PHE A 614 -6.60 -9.82 -10.27
N VAL A 615 -6.51 -10.87 -9.47
CA VAL A 615 -7.62 -11.44 -8.70
C VAL A 615 -7.48 -11.02 -7.24
N ALA A 616 -8.57 -10.55 -6.63
CA ALA A 616 -8.58 -10.20 -5.21
C ALA A 616 -8.21 -11.41 -4.34
N GLY A 617 -7.33 -11.21 -3.35
CA GLY A 617 -6.85 -12.27 -2.47
C GLY A 617 -6.10 -11.75 -1.24
N LYS A 618 -5.64 -12.67 -0.40
CA LYS A 618 -4.82 -12.33 0.78
C LYS A 618 -3.35 -12.36 0.42
N VAL A 619 -2.64 -11.29 0.77
CA VAL A 619 -1.18 -11.14 0.60
C VAL A 619 -0.53 -10.85 1.96
N ILE A 620 0.77 -11.13 2.11
CA ILE A 620 1.53 -10.79 3.32
C ILE A 620 2.33 -9.52 3.04
N LYS A 621 2.00 -8.41 3.70
CA LYS A 621 2.81 -7.19 3.68
C LYS A 621 3.84 -7.19 4.83
N GLN A 622 4.82 -6.31 4.73
CA GLN A 622 5.80 -6.08 5.80
C GLN A 622 5.12 -5.39 6.99
N GLY A 623 5.30 -5.97 8.18
CA GLY A 623 4.84 -5.38 9.44
C GLY A 623 5.77 -4.28 9.98
N VAL A 624 5.51 -3.84 11.21
CA VAL A 624 6.21 -2.71 11.87
C VAL A 624 7.73 -2.94 11.99
N VAL A 625 8.19 -4.20 12.08
CA VAL A 625 9.61 -4.52 12.22
C VAL A 625 10.22 -4.92 10.86
N PRO A 626 11.38 -4.36 10.47
CA PRO A 626 12.09 -4.79 9.27
C PRO A 626 12.55 -6.26 9.33
N ALA A 627 12.28 -7.03 8.27
CA ALA A 627 12.57 -8.46 8.20
C ALA A 627 14.06 -8.84 8.41
N GLY A 628 14.99 -7.89 8.21
CA GLY A 628 16.41 -8.11 8.50
C GLY A 628 16.72 -8.43 9.97
N VAL A 629 15.91 -7.94 10.91
CA VAL A 629 16.10 -8.19 12.35
C VAL A 629 15.90 -9.66 12.72
N PRO A 630 14.75 -10.31 12.43
CA PRO A 630 14.60 -11.74 12.69
C PRO A 630 15.53 -12.62 11.83
N VAL A 631 15.91 -12.21 10.61
CA VAL A 631 16.93 -12.94 9.83
C VAL A 631 18.25 -13.04 10.60
N ALA A 632 18.74 -11.93 11.17
CA ALA A 632 19.97 -11.92 11.95
C ALA A 632 19.86 -12.80 13.21
N LEU A 633 18.72 -12.74 13.92
CA LEU A 633 18.48 -13.55 15.12
C LEU A 633 18.41 -15.06 14.80
N PHE A 634 17.68 -15.45 13.76
CA PHE A 634 17.61 -16.85 13.32
C PHE A 634 18.95 -17.36 12.78
N PHE A 635 19.73 -16.53 12.09
CA PHE A 635 21.09 -16.89 11.66
C PHE A 635 22.00 -17.21 12.85
N LEU A 636 22.06 -16.31 13.85
CA LEU A 636 22.87 -16.51 15.05
C LEU A 636 22.42 -17.73 15.85
N TRP A 637 21.11 -17.91 16.03
CA TRP A 637 20.54 -19.09 16.69
C TRP A 637 20.87 -20.39 15.94
N ALA A 638 20.70 -20.42 14.61
CA ALA A 638 20.98 -21.60 13.82
C ALA A 638 22.47 -21.95 13.84
N LEU A 639 23.36 -20.96 13.73
CA LEU A 639 24.80 -21.14 13.82
C LEU A 639 25.23 -21.72 15.18
N ILE A 640 24.77 -21.13 16.29
CA ILE A 640 25.11 -21.57 17.65
C ILE A 640 24.53 -22.96 17.94
N SER A 641 23.26 -23.18 17.62
CA SER A 641 22.60 -24.48 17.86
C SER A 641 23.23 -25.61 17.04
N THR A 642 23.53 -25.35 15.76
CA THR A 642 24.15 -26.32 14.87
C THR A 642 25.58 -26.65 15.31
N THR A 643 26.40 -25.65 15.62
CA THR A 643 27.79 -25.88 16.06
C THR A 643 27.85 -26.67 17.38
N LEU A 644 26.95 -26.40 18.33
CA LEU A 644 26.81 -27.19 19.55
C LEU A 644 26.35 -28.64 19.27
N CYS A 645 25.33 -28.82 18.42
CA CYS A 645 24.82 -30.15 18.07
C CYS A 645 25.83 -31.02 17.30
N VAL A 646 26.60 -30.43 16.38
CA VAL A 646 27.69 -31.13 15.67
C VAL A 646 28.83 -31.48 16.65
N SER A 647 29.25 -30.53 17.51
CA SER A 647 30.42 -30.71 18.39
C SER A 647 30.21 -31.74 19.51
N TYR A 648 28.97 -31.84 20.03
CA TYR A 648 28.65 -32.64 21.22
C TYR A 648 27.52 -33.66 21.00
N GLY A 649 26.54 -33.37 20.16
CA GLY A 649 25.36 -34.23 20.01
C GLY A 649 25.65 -35.62 19.44
N PHE A 650 26.68 -35.76 18.59
CA PHE A 650 27.10 -37.06 18.03
C PHE A 650 27.93 -37.92 19.01
N ARG A 651 28.28 -37.42 20.20
CA ARG A 651 29.06 -38.18 21.19
C ARG A 651 28.18 -39.25 21.87
N LYS A 652 28.79 -40.40 22.20
CA LYS A 652 28.20 -41.41 23.09
C LYS A 652 27.89 -40.77 24.46
N ARG A 653 26.72 -41.09 25.03
CA ARG A 653 26.29 -40.58 26.35
C ARG A 653 25.44 -41.60 27.11
N TRP A 654 25.27 -41.39 28.42
CA TRP A 654 24.57 -42.33 29.32
C TRP A 654 23.04 -42.27 29.17
N SER A 655 22.48 -41.07 28.94
CA SER A 655 21.04 -40.83 28.84
C SER A 655 20.67 -39.95 27.65
N ALA A 656 19.39 -39.94 27.28
CA ALA A 656 18.85 -39.11 26.21
C ALA A 656 18.77 -37.62 26.60
N ILE A 657 18.48 -37.34 27.88
CA ILE A 657 18.40 -36.03 28.58
C ILE A 657 18.91 -36.17 30.02
N LEU A 658 19.18 -35.05 30.68
CA LEU A 658 19.16 -34.98 32.14
C LEU A 658 17.74 -34.59 32.58
N ASP A 659 16.98 -35.54 33.14
CA ASP A 659 15.68 -35.29 33.78
C ASP A 659 15.73 -35.59 35.28
N GLY A 660 14.65 -35.25 36.00
CA GLY A 660 14.56 -35.50 37.46
C GLY A 660 14.73 -36.98 37.84
N TYR A 661 14.32 -37.92 36.99
CA TYR A 661 14.54 -39.35 37.21
C TYR A 661 16.02 -39.74 37.07
N THR A 662 16.70 -39.25 36.02
CA THR A 662 18.14 -39.44 35.83
C THR A 662 18.93 -38.77 36.95
N LEU A 663 18.52 -37.58 37.40
CA LEU A 663 19.13 -36.89 38.55
C LEU A 663 18.96 -37.70 39.84
N PHE A 664 17.76 -38.23 40.11
CA PHE A 664 17.49 -39.08 41.27
C PHE A 664 18.34 -40.36 41.23
N ARG A 665 18.43 -41.03 40.07
CA ARG A 665 19.31 -42.20 39.87
C ARG A 665 20.77 -41.84 40.16
N LEU A 666 21.29 -40.76 39.57
CA LEU A 666 22.65 -40.26 39.81
C LEU A 666 22.88 -39.86 41.28
N GLY A 667 21.85 -39.39 42.00
CA GLY A 667 21.87 -39.08 43.42
C GLY A 667 21.86 -40.31 44.35
N VAL A 668 21.43 -41.48 43.87
CA VAL A 668 21.63 -42.77 44.56
C VAL A 668 23.02 -43.34 44.23
N GLU A 669 23.51 -43.06 43.03
CA GLU A 669 24.81 -43.50 42.48
C GLU A 669 25.92 -42.47 42.76
N LEU A 670 26.18 -42.22 44.05
CA LEU A 670 27.37 -41.52 44.57
C LEU A 670 28.48 -42.48 45.02
N GLU A 671 29.71 -41.96 45.11
CA GLU A 671 30.84 -42.59 45.78
C GLU A 671 30.57 -42.77 47.30
N GLU A 672 30.92 -43.93 47.87
CA GLU A 672 30.67 -44.25 49.30
C GLU A 672 31.33 -43.25 50.26
N SER A 673 32.48 -42.68 49.88
CA SER A 673 33.20 -41.66 50.64
C SER A 673 32.42 -40.34 50.79
N GLU A 674 31.51 -40.04 49.84
CA GLU A 674 30.63 -38.87 49.88
C GLU A 674 29.28 -39.20 50.52
N LYS A 675 28.75 -40.41 50.32
CA LYS A 675 27.54 -40.88 51.05
C LYS A 675 27.72 -40.78 52.57
N LEU A 676 28.89 -41.19 53.08
CA LEU A 676 29.23 -41.09 54.51
C LEU A 676 29.27 -39.64 55.03
N LYS A 677 29.56 -38.65 54.17
CA LYS A 677 29.49 -37.22 54.55
C LYS A 677 28.06 -36.71 54.56
N ILE A 678 27.26 -37.08 53.56
CA ILE A 678 25.83 -36.70 53.50
C ILE A 678 25.08 -37.28 54.71
N GLN A 679 25.38 -38.52 55.10
CA GLN A 679 24.79 -39.17 56.27
C GLN A 679 25.09 -38.45 57.61
N LYS A 680 26.09 -37.56 57.64
CA LYS A 680 26.41 -36.71 58.80
C LYS A 680 25.43 -35.55 58.99
N TYR A 681 24.70 -35.15 57.95
CA TYR A 681 23.66 -34.11 57.97
C TYR A 681 22.28 -34.75 58.16
N SER A 682 22.04 -35.26 59.35
CA SER A 682 20.92 -36.16 59.66
C SER A 682 19.57 -35.48 59.95
N ASN A 683 19.37 -34.22 59.51
CA ASN A 683 18.15 -33.45 59.77
C ASN A 683 17.67 -32.71 58.50
N MET A 684 16.41 -32.86 58.11
CA MET A 684 15.95 -32.46 56.76
C MET A 684 16.00 -30.95 56.47
N SER A 685 15.68 -30.09 57.44
CA SER A 685 15.68 -28.63 57.21
C SER A 685 17.06 -28.05 56.90
N GLU A 686 18.14 -28.70 57.34
CA GLU A 686 19.51 -28.32 56.98
C GLU A 686 19.89 -28.78 55.56
N VAL A 687 19.18 -29.75 55.00
CA VAL A 687 19.31 -30.16 53.59
C VAL A 687 18.61 -29.16 52.66
N GLU A 688 17.56 -28.48 53.15
CA GLU A 688 16.87 -27.41 52.43
C GLU A 688 17.69 -26.10 52.40
N GLU A 689 18.37 -25.72 53.49
CA GLU A 689 19.20 -24.50 53.56
C GLU A 689 20.60 -24.65 52.91
N CYS A 690 20.60 -25.21 51.70
CA CYS A 690 21.59 -25.02 50.64
C CYS A 690 23.06 -25.40 50.87
N LEU A 691 23.53 -25.70 52.08
CA LEU A 691 24.96 -25.95 52.33
C LEU A 691 25.42 -27.35 51.91
N ALA A 692 24.73 -28.42 52.31
CA ALA A 692 25.14 -29.80 51.98
C ALA A 692 25.14 -30.09 50.47
N LEU A 693 24.18 -29.53 49.71
CA LEU A 693 24.08 -29.64 48.25
C LEU A 693 25.21 -28.92 47.49
N ASN A 694 25.97 -28.04 48.15
CA ASN A 694 27.15 -27.39 47.57
C ASN A 694 28.45 -28.20 47.73
N GLU A 695 28.44 -29.29 48.52
CA GLU A 695 29.60 -30.17 48.71
C GLU A 695 29.57 -31.42 47.80
N ILE A 696 28.39 -31.79 47.30
CA ILE A 696 28.20 -32.94 46.40
C ILE A 696 28.76 -32.62 45.00
N PRO A 697 29.67 -33.46 44.45
CA PRO A 697 30.23 -33.25 43.13
C PRO A 697 29.20 -33.47 42.02
N ALA A 698 29.36 -32.76 40.90
CA ALA A 698 28.37 -32.74 39.82
C ALA A 698 28.90 -33.11 38.42
N LEU A 699 30.08 -33.72 38.30
CA LEU A 699 30.55 -34.32 37.05
C LEU A 699 29.96 -35.72 36.90
N VAL A 700 29.33 -36.00 35.76
CA VAL A 700 28.81 -37.34 35.43
C VAL A 700 29.94 -38.18 34.83
N GLY A 701 30.35 -39.23 35.53
CA GLY A 701 31.54 -40.00 35.17
C GLY A 701 31.49 -41.44 35.69
N ASP A 702 32.65 -42.11 35.68
CA ASP A 702 32.77 -43.51 36.11
C ASP A 702 33.20 -43.61 37.57
N MET A 703 32.35 -44.16 38.43
CA MET A 703 32.65 -44.42 39.84
C MET A 703 33.64 -45.56 40.05
N GLN A 704 33.83 -46.44 39.06
CA GLN A 704 34.69 -47.63 39.18
C GLN A 704 35.68 -47.70 38.02
N PRO A 705 36.59 -46.70 37.88
CA PRO A 705 37.50 -46.60 36.74
C PRO A 705 38.41 -47.83 36.60
N SER A 706 38.81 -48.46 37.72
CA SER A 706 39.67 -49.64 37.79
C SER A 706 38.98 -50.97 37.43
N ASN A 707 37.65 -51.08 37.51
CA ASN A 707 36.93 -52.30 37.15
C ASN A 707 36.71 -52.40 35.63
N PRO A 708 36.65 -53.60 35.03
CA PRO A 708 36.41 -53.75 33.58
C PRO A 708 35.01 -53.28 33.16
N ILE A 709 34.01 -53.43 34.04
CA ILE A 709 32.70 -52.77 33.91
C ILE A 709 32.68 -51.57 34.84
N GLY A 710 32.33 -50.41 34.30
CA GLY A 710 32.20 -49.16 35.05
C GLY A 710 30.78 -48.96 35.56
N ARG A 711 30.59 -47.95 36.41
CA ARG A 711 29.25 -47.56 36.89
C ARG A 711 29.11 -46.05 36.81
N VAL A 712 28.11 -45.58 36.06
CA VAL A 712 27.90 -44.14 35.87
C VAL A 712 27.34 -43.54 37.15
N GLY A 713 27.93 -42.42 37.60
CA GLY A 713 27.52 -41.74 38.83
C GLY A 713 28.11 -40.35 38.95
N LEU A 714 27.91 -39.72 40.10
CA LEU A 714 28.47 -38.41 40.42
C LEU A 714 29.87 -38.55 41.04
N VAL A 715 30.87 -37.96 40.38
CA VAL A 715 32.29 -38.12 40.73
C VAL A 715 33.02 -36.78 40.65
N LYS A 716 34.21 -36.67 41.26
CA LYS A 716 35.00 -35.43 41.27
C LYS A 716 35.84 -35.22 40.00
N THR A 717 36.47 -36.28 39.50
CA THR A 717 37.52 -36.20 38.46
C THR A 717 37.50 -37.34 37.44
N SER A 718 36.92 -38.49 37.77
CA SER A 718 36.90 -39.68 36.90
C SER A 718 35.97 -39.50 35.70
N VAL A 719 36.47 -39.62 34.48
CA VAL A 719 35.66 -39.47 33.26
C VAL A 719 35.19 -40.82 32.76
N ALA A 720 33.93 -40.91 32.32
CA ALA A 720 33.40 -42.11 31.69
C ALA A 720 34.08 -42.39 30.33
N ALA A 721 34.87 -43.45 30.27
CA ALA A 721 35.54 -43.91 29.06
C ALA A 721 34.53 -44.39 28.00
N LYS A 722 34.62 -43.82 26.79
CA LYS A 722 33.64 -44.00 25.70
C LYS A 722 33.62 -45.40 25.06
N GLU A 723 34.57 -46.26 25.41
CA GLU A 723 34.70 -47.63 24.91
C GLU A 723 34.42 -48.68 25.99
N LYS A 724 34.27 -48.25 27.24
CA LYS A 724 34.00 -49.11 28.39
C LYS A 724 32.51 -49.49 28.47
N LEU A 725 32.23 -50.65 29.05
CA LEU A 725 30.87 -51.12 29.33
C LEU A 725 30.42 -50.63 30.72
N TYR A 726 29.14 -50.27 30.85
CA TYR A 726 28.55 -49.72 32.07
C TYR A 726 27.31 -50.51 32.51
N GLN A 727 27.06 -50.55 33.82
CA GLN A 727 25.88 -51.18 34.43
C GLN A 727 24.66 -50.24 34.51
#